data_AF-A0A8H7QF19-F1
#
_entry.id   AF-A0A8H7QF19-F1
#
_cell.length_a   1.000
_cell.length_b   1.000
_cell.length_c   1.000
_cell.angle_alpha   90.00
_cell.angle_beta   90.00
_cell.angle_gamma   90.00
#
_symmetry.space_group_name_H-M   'P 1'
#
loop_
_entity.id
_entity.type
_entity.pdbx_description
1 polymer ?
#
loop_
_entity_poly.entity_id
_entity_poly.type
_entity_poly.pdbx_seq_one_letter_code
_entity_poly.pdbx_strand_id
1 'polypeptide(L)'
;MDNNTQSTSRTVHSARVQTELEMRQSLEKTNQSQLNSRPENTKKAYEPKIEEYQKAHFFLDDAVAGRSNRSKRKRANDGEESPARVIRFATLSQYGAAIVHLWERQRQMKINSNSHPRETFAPLLERVRREEEEVKKANFEDRGVGTIMDGYTTTDQIADITAYYFEQKTVKDLRNGLSFLLSHFCLLRGESARKAELPDLQLVNIENEGSSACPAMVLVMRQGKTNKYGRLKIGACLRNARVEICPFMMLGVYFFSRFHMEGEPFPNFDHSKNWFNVKILKHVLDPTQEWTYHSHLGAIDKAFKACNITSSKKTHVSRGAAARMADLQGVDESDIRRMGRWNNSSMNGAYLTGLPRGIMRSLAGFPQQGTFFLPRNTTIPSENLQAKLFPEASMWLSKIHKGHAEQTVSAEGLLKLLLTIRITFLQDSVFMQQKFPTHPIWKHDLFQDEEYLSLKRQLLASSQAEENQESIMLQRVIPLVERKLANIEDSTGSAYEALAQQIASVLEKISDISTGRAPLQINIEWPQGESNCQPLILTTAVTMSNTTQQNTTESNNVPTDPSVSRPPSSTFRLSTGVYTVTDLYREWKEGLGGNCSVEFMNTNHPGWYSSQKSFYMRRRKNIKTCEEYAASEGWSVEDAVRRAETLRIRNKKSLDYLSKNSDLIFSML
;
A
#
# COMPACT_ATOMS: atom_id res chain seq x y z
N MET A 1 -17.64 14.26 72.74
CA MET A 1 -17.49 13.05 71.91
C MET A 1 -16.54 13.35 70.74
N ASP A 2 -15.50 14.16 70.95
CA ASP A 2 -14.84 14.89 69.85
C ASP A 2 -13.39 14.47 69.56
N ASN A 3 -12.81 13.55 70.34
CA ASN A 3 -11.43 13.10 70.14
C ASN A 3 -11.28 11.95 69.14
N ASN A 4 -12.36 11.23 68.80
CA ASN A 4 -12.29 10.06 67.92
C ASN A 4 -12.34 10.41 66.42
N THR A 5 -12.87 11.59 66.08
CA THR A 5 -13.01 12.08 64.69
C THR A 5 -11.73 12.74 64.17
N GLN A 6 -10.93 13.37 65.04
CA GLN A 6 -9.64 13.95 64.65
C GLN A 6 -8.54 12.91 64.41
N SER A 7 -8.54 11.81 65.18
CA SER A 7 -7.56 10.72 65.04
C SER A 7 -7.75 9.93 63.74
N THR A 8 -9.00 9.60 63.40
CA THR A 8 -9.35 8.96 62.12
C THR A 8 -9.04 9.86 60.93
N SER A 9 -9.35 11.17 60.99
CA SER A 9 -9.02 12.10 59.90
C SER A 9 -7.52 12.29 59.67
N ARG A 10 -6.69 12.29 60.73
CA ARG A 10 -5.22 12.34 60.60
C ARG A 10 -4.63 11.06 60.01
N THR A 11 -5.19 9.91 60.38
CA THR A 11 -4.74 8.59 59.89
C THR A 11 -5.09 8.41 58.41
N VAL A 12 -6.28 8.84 57.99
CA VAL A 12 -6.70 8.85 56.57
C VAL A 12 -5.88 9.85 55.74
N HIS A 13 -5.55 11.03 56.28
CA HIS A 13 -4.69 12.00 55.60
C HIS A 13 -3.24 11.48 55.44
N SER A 14 -2.67 10.87 56.49
CA SER A 14 -1.34 10.25 56.45
C SER A 14 -1.28 9.10 55.43
N ALA A 15 -2.28 8.21 55.44
CA ALA A 15 -2.36 7.13 54.46
C ALA A 15 -2.48 7.66 53.02
N ARG A 16 -3.28 8.71 52.79
CA ARG A 16 -3.41 9.34 51.47
C ARG A 16 -2.11 9.97 50.98
N VAL A 17 -1.37 10.66 51.86
CA VAL A 17 -0.05 11.25 51.55
C VAL A 17 0.96 10.15 51.23
N GLN A 18 0.95 9.04 51.97
CA GLN A 18 1.81 7.89 51.72
C GLN A 18 1.50 7.22 50.37
N THR A 19 0.23 6.98 50.06
CA THR A 19 -0.18 6.45 48.75
C THR A 19 0.19 7.38 47.59
N GLU A 20 0.10 8.70 47.80
CA GLU A 20 0.49 9.69 46.78
C GLU A 20 2.01 9.70 46.55
N LEU A 21 2.81 9.52 47.61
CA LEU A 21 4.26 9.38 47.54
C LEU A 21 4.67 8.08 46.81
N GLU A 22 4.03 6.97 47.13
CA GLU A 22 4.26 5.67 46.47
C GLU A 22 3.87 5.71 44.99
N MET A 23 2.76 6.37 44.64
CA MET A 23 2.39 6.61 43.25
C MET A 23 3.44 7.46 42.52
N ARG A 24 3.95 8.53 43.14
CA ARG A 24 5.01 9.36 42.54
C ARG A 24 6.29 8.56 42.29
N GLN A 25 6.73 7.77 43.27
CA GLN A 25 7.92 6.91 43.13
C GLN A 25 7.73 5.83 42.05
N SER A 26 6.52 5.27 41.94
CA SER A 26 6.18 4.31 40.88
C SER A 26 6.19 4.96 39.48
N LEU A 27 5.63 6.17 39.35
CA LEU A 27 5.70 6.99 38.14
C LEU A 27 7.14 7.32 37.75
N GLU A 28 7.98 7.72 38.71
CA GLU A 28 9.41 7.98 38.47
C GLU A 28 10.16 6.75 37.99
N LYS A 29 9.96 5.59 38.63
CA LYS A 29 10.56 4.32 38.18
C LYS A 29 10.10 3.94 36.77
N THR A 30 8.82 4.13 36.48
CA THR A 30 8.25 3.88 35.14
C THR A 30 8.88 4.80 34.10
N ASN A 31 9.02 6.09 34.41
CA ASN A 31 9.66 7.08 33.53
C ASN A 31 11.15 6.79 33.32
N GLN A 32 11.87 6.38 34.37
CA GLN A 32 13.29 6.00 34.29
C GLN A 32 13.48 4.74 33.42
N SER A 33 12.57 3.77 33.52
CA SER A 33 12.54 2.58 32.67
C SER A 33 12.24 2.92 31.20
N GLN A 34 11.31 3.85 30.95
CA GLN A 34 11.04 4.37 29.60
C GLN A 34 12.26 5.10 29.00
N LEU A 35 12.98 5.87 29.81
CA LEU A 35 14.25 6.48 29.41
C LEU A 35 15.29 5.41 29.05
N ASN A 36 15.44 4.38 29.89
CA ASN A 36 16.41 3.32 29.66
C ASN A 36 16.10 2.49 28.40
N SER A 37 14.82 2.29 28.05
CA SER A 37 14.38 1.52 26.87
C SER A 37 14.42 2.27 25.52
N ARG A 38 14.88 3.52 25.48
CA ARG A 38 14.86 4.35 24.26
C ARG A 38 15.93 3.97 23.22
N PRO A 39 15.66 4.11 21.90
CA PRO A 39 16.64 3.82 20.85
C PRO A 39 17.95 4.58 21.04
N GLU A 40 19.06 3.86 21.10
CA GLU A 40 20.38 4.42 21.40
C GLU A 40 20.80 5.58 20.47
N ASN A 41 20.33 5.59 19.21
CA ASN A 41 20.65 6.67 18.26
C ASN A 41 19.85 7.94 18.58
N THR A 42 18.62 7.78 19.08
CA THR A 42 17.78 8.90 19.51
C THR A 42 18.31 9.47 20.82
N LYS A 43 18.75 8.63 21.77
CA LYS A 43 19.46 9.08 22.99
C LYS A 43 20.70 9.89 22.64
N LYS A 44 21.63 9.30 21.87
CA LYS A 44 22.86 9.97 21.38
C LYS A 44 22.58 11.28 20.64
N ALA A 45 21.44 11.38 19.95
CA ALA A 45 21.08 12.59 19.20
C ALA A 45 20.37 13.65 20.03
N TYR A 46 19.58 13.27 21.04
CA TYR A 46 18.70 14.19 21.78
C TYR A 46 19.31 14.61 23.12
N GLU A 47 19.98 13.71 23.84
CA GLU A 47 20.55 14.01 25.16
C GLU A 47 21.52 15.20 25.11
N PRO A 48 22.50 15.26 24.18
CA PRO A 48 23.39 16.43 24.10
C PRO A 48 22.64 17.72 23.77
N LYS A 49 21.58 17.64 22.97
CA LYS A 49 20.76 18.80 22.55
C LYS A 49 19.88 19.32 23.67
N ILE A 50 19.32 18.41 24.48
CA ILE A 50 18.54 18.75 25.68
C ILE A 50 19.46 19.40 26.70
N GLU A 51 20.64 18.83 26.92
CA GLU A 51 21.61 19.34 27.87
C GLU A 51 22.11 20.73 27.47
N GLU A 52 22.37 20.94 26.17
CA GLU A 52 22.73 22.26 25.63
C GLU A 52 21.58 23.27 25.78
N TYR A 53 20.34 22.88 25.46
CA TYR A 53 19.17 23.74 25.63
C TYR A 53 18.96 24.15 27.09
N GLN A 54 19.10 23.21 28.02
CA GLN A 54 18.97 23.47 29.46
C GLN A 54 20.08 24.38 29.98
N LYS A 55 21.33 24.23 29.50
CA LYS A 55 22.47 25.08 29.87
C LYS A 55 22.40 26.49 29.26
N ALA A 56 21.80 26.61 28.08
CA ALA A 56 21.81 27.86 27.33
C ALA A 56 20.82 28.90 27.86
N HIS A 57 19.75 28.54 28.59
CA HIS A 57 18.73 29.45 29.12
C HIS A 57 18.06 30.43 28.11
N PHE A 58 18.42 30.39 26.82
CA PHE A 58 17.91 31.26 25.76
C PHE A 58 17.13 30.48 24.68
N PHE A 59 16.28 31.21 23.95
CA PHE A 59 15.49 30.68 22.83
C PHE A 59 16.40 30.08 21.74
N LEU A 60 15.87 29.10 20.98
CA LEU A 60 16.56 28.47 19.84
C LEU A 60 17.15 29.46 18.84
N ASP A 61 16.58 30.67 18.80
CA ASP A 61 16.97 31.76 17.92
C ASP A 61 18.36 32.34 18.27
N ASP A 62 18.60 32.64 19.55
CA ASP A 62 19.84 33.31 19.99
C ASP A 62 21.03 32.33 20.14
N ALA A 63 20.75 31.05 20.42
CA ALA A 63 21.77 30.07 20.82
C ALA A 63 22.15 29.05 19.73
N VAL A 64 21.27 28.78 18.76
CA VAL A 64 21.42 27.65 17.81
C VAL A 64 21.23 28.08 16.35
N ALA A 65 20.26 28.93 16.05
CA ALA A 65 20.16 29.52 14.71
C ALA A 65 21.38 30.43 14.47
N GLY A 66 22.03 30.31 13.30
CA GLY A 66 23.23 31.10 12.98
C GLY A 66 24.58 30.59 13.54
N ARG A 67 24.60 29.60 14.44
CA ARG A 67 25.87 29.06 14.98
C ARG A 67 26.66 28.25 13.95
N SER A 68 27.99 28.34 13.98
CA SER A 68 28.87 27.45 13.23
C SER A 68 28.97 26.06 13.87
N ASN A 69 28.89 25.01 13.05
CA ASN A 69 28.90 23.62 13.48
C ASN A 69 30.20 23.24 14.20
N ARG A 70 30.13 22.80 15.46
CA ARG A 70 31.31 22.45 16.29
C ARG A 70 32.04 21.18 15.80
N SER A 71 31.43 20.40 14.90
CA SER A 71 31.97 19.13 14.42
C SER A 71 32.80 19.29 13.15
N LYS A 72 34.11 19.12 13.32
CA LYS A 72 35.20 19.09 12.31
C LYS A 72 35.50 20.42 11.62
N ARG A 73 36.42 21.18 12.23
CA ARG A 73 37.51 21.83 11.49
C ARG A 73 38.30 20.76 10.73
N LYS A 74 37.76 20.34 9.57
CA LYS A 74 38.53 20.32 8.34
C LYS A 74 39.84 21.11 8.34
N ARG A 75 41.03 20.57 8.65
CA ARG A 75 42.23 21.21 8.07
C ARG A 75 42.12 20.95 6.57
N ALA A 76 41.75 21.97 5.80
CA ALA A 76 41.95 21.96 4.36
C ALA A 76 43.47 21.90 4.12
N ASN A 77 43.89 21.13 3.13
CA ASN A 77 45.31 20.97 2.81
C ASN A 77 45.89 22.18 2.08
N ASP A 78 45.07 23.17 1.77
CA ASP A 78 45.42 24.42 1.12
C ASP A 78 44.78 25.54 1.95
N GLY A 79 45.57 26.57 2.28
CA GLY A 79 45.31 27.57 3.33
C GLY A 79 44.11 28.52 3.15
N GLU A 80 42.98 28.04 2.66
CA GLU A 80 41.70 28.75 2.67
C GLU A 80 40.84 28.28 3.86
N GLU A 81 40.58 29.19 4.79
CA GLU A 81 39.61 28.97 5.86
C GLU A 81 38.22 28.71 5.25
N SER A 82 37.74 27.47 5.34
CA SER A 82 36.37 27.16 4.95
C SER A 82 35.39 27.94 5.85
N PRO A 83 34.39 28.65 5.28
CA PRO A 83 33.47 29.45 6.07
C PRO A 83 32.73 28.59 7.09
N ALA A 84 32.51 29.17 8.27
CA ALA A 84 31.94 28.50 9.41
C ALA A 84 30.54 27.93 9.05
N ARG A 85 30.41 26.59 9.00
CA ARG A 85 29.17 25.93 8.52
C ARG A 85 28.01 26.22 9.48
N VAL A 86 27.05 27.06 9.08
CA VAL A 86 25.85 27.37 9.86
C VAL A 86 25.02 26.10 10.13
N ILE A 87 24.43 25.99 11.32
CA ILE A 87 23.53 24.90 11.69
C ILE A 87 22.32 24.87 10.75
N ARG A 88 22.15 23.71 10.09
CA ARG A 88 21.11 23.48 9.07
C ARG A 88 19.73 23.16 9.67
N PHE A 89 18.66 23.38 8.89
CA PHE A 89 17.26 23.11 9.22
C PHE A 89 17.04 21.71 9.82
N ALA A 90 17.70 20.70 9.26
CA ALA A 90 17.61 19.32 9.76
C ALA A 90 18.09 19.18 11.21
N THR A 91 19.11 19.94 11.61
CA THR A 91 19.64 19.95 12.96
C THR A 91 18.71 20.71 13.91
N LEU A 92 18.22 21.89 13.51
CA LEU A 92 17.23 22.66 14.28
C LEU A 92 15.92 21.89 14.48
N SER A 93 15.45 21.18 13.45
CA SER A 93 14.29 20.28 13.55
C SER A 93 14.51 19.18 14.59
N GLN A 94 15.75 18.67 14.74
CA GLN A 94 16.09 17.73 15.79
C GLN A 94 16.12 18.37 17.18
N TYR A 95 16.57 19.62 17.32
CA TYR A 95 16.44 20.37 18.58
C TYR A 95 14.97 20.56 18.94
N GLY A 96 14.13 20.98 18.00
CA GLY A 96 12.68 21.11 18.21
C GLY A 96 12.05 19.79 18.66
N ALA A 97 12.40 18.67 18.03
CA ALA A 97 11.93 17.34 18.45
C ALA A 97 12.46 16.94 19.84
N ALA A 98 13.68 17.33 20.19
CA ALA A 98 14.26 17.08 21.50
C ALA A 98 13.60 17.92 22.60
N ILE A 99 13.24 19.18 22.31
CA ILE A 99 12.51 20.09 23.22
C ILE A 99 11.07 19.62 23.44
N VAL A 100 10.35 19.25 22.37
CA VAL A 100 9.02 18.64 22.50
C VAL A 100 9.08 17.41 23.39
N HIS A 101 10.10 16.56 23.20
CA HIS A 101 10.29 15.40 24.06
C HIS A 101 10.60 15.76 25.52
N LEU A 102 11.41 16.80 25.78
CA LEU A 102 11.65 17.30 27.13
C LEU A 102 10.34 17.79 27.77
N TRP A 103 9.53 18.53 27.03
CA TRP A 103 8.23 19.01 27.48
C TRP A 103 7.26 17.86 27.78
N GLU A 104 7.15 16.86 26.90
CA GLU A 104 6.32 15.66 27.12
C GLU A 104 6.72 14.97 28.44
N ARG A 105 8.03 14.83 28.68
CA ARG A 105 8.57 14.28 29.92
C ARG A 105 8.18 15.13 31.12
N GLN A 106 8.37 16.44 31.06
CA GLN A 106 8.03 17.34 32.17
C GLN A 106 6.52 17.38 32.45
N ARG A 107 5.66 17.25 31.43
CA ARG A 107 4.21 17.12 31.58
C ARG A 107 3.80 15.81 32.23
N GLN A 108 4.40 14.69 31.84
CA GLN A 108 4.16 13.38 32.47
C GLN A 108 4.57 13.37 33.95
N MET A 109 5.65 14.05 34.29
CA MET A 109 6.09 14.25 35.68
C MET A 109 5.28 15.33 36.43
N LYS A 110 4.31 15.98 35.77
CA LYS A 110 3.52 17.09 36.31
C LYS A 110 4.36 18.30 36.79
N ILE A 111 5.57 18.47 36.25
CA ILE A 111 6.48 19.59 36.58
C ILE A 111 6.21 20.80 35.67
N ASN A 112 5.72 20.56 34.45
CA ASN A 112 5.48 21.62 33.46
C ASN A 112 3.99 21.67 33.08
N SER A 113 3.38 22.84 33.21
CA SER A 113 1.99 23.15 32.86
C SER A 113 1.84 23.98 31.58
N ASN A 114 2.95 24.36 30.93
CA ASN A 114 2.94 25.20 29.74
C ASN A 114 2.34 24.48 28.53
N SER A 115 1.85 25.26 27.56
CA SER A 115 1.36 24.79 26.27
C SER A 115 2.46 24.12 25.44
N HIS A 116 2.07 23.43 24.37
CA HIS A 116 2.99 22.62 23.57
C HIS A 116 4.06 23.51 22.89
N PRO A 117 5.36 23.25 23.08
CA PRO A 117 6.42 24.20 22.70
C PRO A 117 6.61 24.37 21.19
N ARG A 118 6.01 23.50 20.38
CA ARG A 118 6.15 23.55 18.91
C ARG A 118 5.54 24.79 18.28
N GLU A 119 4.51 25.37 18.87
CA GLU A 119 3.92 26.63 18.39
C GLU A 119 4.94 27.77 18.47
N THR A 120 5.83 27.73 19.47
CA THR A 120 6.83 28.77 19.74
C THR A 120 7.98 28.78 18.74
N PHE A 121 8.41 27.62 18.23
CA PHE A 121 9.58 27.52 17.34
C PHE A 121 9.23 27.12 15.89
N ALA A 122 7.96 26.83 15.57
CA ALA A 122 7.55 26.57 14.19
C ALA A 122 7.85 27.74 13.23
N PRO A 123 7.60 29.02 13.59
CA PRO A 123 7.97 30.15 12.74
C PRO A 123 9.48 30.26 12.49
N LEU A 124 10.30 29.93 13.50
CA LEU A 124 11.77 29.88 13.38
C LEU A 124 12.21 28.81 12.38
N LEU A 125 11.60 27.62 12.44
CA LEU A 125 11.89 26.55 11.48
C LEU A 125 11.56 26.99 10.04
N GLU A 126 10.45 27.69 9.84
CA GLU A 126 10.06 28.16 8.51
C GLU A 126 10.97 29.28 8.00
N ARG A 127 11.42 30.20 8.88
CA ARG A 127 12.42 31.21 8.54
C ARG A 127 13.74 30.57 8.12
N VAL A 128 14.29 29.65 8.93
CA VAL A 128 15.57 29.00 8.60
C VAL A 128 15.45 28.16 7.32
N ARG A 129 14.30 27.54 7.08
CA ARG A 129 14.05 26.84 5.81
C ARG A 129 14.14 27.78 4.61
N ARG A 130 13.59 29.00 4.72
CA ARG A 130 13.69 30.03 3.67
C ARG A 130 15.13 30.52 3.49
N GLU A 131 15.82 30.83 4.59
CA GLU A 131 17.24 31.25 4.57
C GLU A 131 18.14 30.17 3.95
N GLU A 132 17.89 28.88 4.24
CA GLU A 132 18.62 27.80 3.59
C GLU A 132 18.40 27.76 2.08
N GLU A 133 17.16 27.94 1.61
CA GLU A 133 16.89 28.00 0.16
C GLU A 133 17.53 29.21 -0.51
N GLU A 134 17.57 30.37 0.17
CA GLU A 134 18.30 31.56 -0.30
C GLU A 134 19.81 31.30 -0.38
N VAL A 135 20.39 30.66 0.64
CA VAL A 135 21.81 30.26 0.65
C VAL A 135 22.09 29.23 -0.44
N LYS A 136 21.23 28.23 -0.64
CA LYS A 136 21.37 27.24 -1.74
C LYS A 136 21.33 27.93 -3.10
N LYS A 137 20.42 28.89 -3.28
CA LYS A 137 20.29 29.69 -4.49
C LYS A 137 21.54 30.55 -4.74
N ALA A 138 22.06 31.20 -3.70
CA ALA A 138 23.27 32.02 -3.76
C ALA A 138 24.54 31.18 -4.03
N ASN A 139 24.59 29.96 -3.49
CA ASN A 139 25.69 29.02 -3.70
C ASN A 139 25.59 28.23 -5.02
N PHE A 140 24.57 28.52 -5.85
CA PHE A 140 24.30 27.80 -7.08
C PHE A 140 24.24 26.27 -6.87
N GLU A 141 23.70 25.82 -5.73
CA GLU A 141 23.51 24.39 -5.49
C GLU A 141 22.61 23.79 -6.58
N ASP A 142 22.97 22.58 -7.03
CA ASP A 142 22.29 21.91 -8.14
C ASP A 142 20.81 21.68 -7.81
N ARG A 143 19.94 22.33 -8.57
CA ARG A 143 18.48 22.25 -8.43
C ARG A 143 17.91 20.91 -8.90
N GLY A 144 18.68 20.12 -9.64
CA GLY A 144 18.33 18.76 -10.05
C GLY A 144 18.39 17.76 -8.90
N VAL A 145 19.08 18.09 -7.80
CA VAL A 145 19.17 17.23 -6.62
C VAL A 145 17.79 16.99 -6.00
N GLY A 146 17.46 15.72 -5.75
CA GLY A 146 16.18 15.31 -5.20
C GLY A 146 15.01 15.28 -6.20
N THR A 147 15.23 15.71 -7.45
CA THR A 147 14.21 15.61 -8.52
C THR A 147 14.14 14.20 -9.10
N ILE A 148 13.29 14.00 -10.11
CA ILE A 148 13.23 12.79 -10.92
C ILE A 148 14.59 12.44 -11.54
N MET A 149 15.40 13.45 -11.90
CA MET A 149 16.70 13.29 -12.55
C MET A 149 17.83 12.86 -11.58
N ASP A 150 17.57 12.83 -10.27
CA ASP A 150 18.56 12.44 -9.25
C ASP A 150 18.63 10.90 -9.12
N GLY A 151 19.46 10.28 -9.95
CA GLY A 151 19.67 8.85 -10.07
C GLY A 151 19.17 8.30 -11.41
N TYR A 152 18.41 7.22 -11.36
CA TYR A 152 17.83 6.56 -12.53
C TYR A 152 16.30 6.59 -12.48
N THR A 153 15.69 6.49 -13.66
CA THR A 153 14.24 6.69 -13.87
C THR A 153 13.60 5.65 -14.77
N THR A 154 14.39 4.90 -15.55
CA THR A 154 13.87 3.93 -16.51
C THR A 154 14.27 2.50 -16.17
N THR A 155 13.50 1.53 -16.66
CA THR A 155 13.82 0.10 -16.53
C THR A 155 15.06 -0.28 -17.36
N ASP A 156 15.35 0.43 -18.44
CA ASP A 156 16.57 0.24 -19.23
C ASP A 156 17.83 0.61 -18.43
N GLN A 157 17.81 1.74 -17.70
CA GLN A 157 18.92 2.08 -16.81
C GLN A 157 19.14 1.03 -15.71
N ILE A 158 18.07 0.42 -15.19
CA ILE A 158 18.16 -0.70 -14.23
C ILE A 158 18.79 -1.93 -14.91
N ALA A 159 18.45 -2.19 -16.18
CA ALA A 159 19.03 -3.27 -16.97
C ALA A 159 20.52 -3.02 -17.23
N ASP A 160 20.92 -1.79 -17.60
CA ASP A 160 22.31 -1.41 -17.82
C ASP A 160 23.17 -1.55 -16.54
N ILE A 161 22.66 -1.09 -15.40
CA ILE A 161 23.32 -1.27 -14.10
C ILE A 161 23.48 -2.76 -13.78
N THR A 162 22.44 -3.55 -14.01
CA THR A 162 22.48 -5.00 -13.75
C THR A 162 23.45 -5.70 -14.70
N ALA A 163 23.44 -5.34 -15.97
CA ALA A 163 24.35 -5.84 -16.99
C ALA A 163 25.82 -5.55 -16.61
N TYR A 164 26.12 -4.32 -16.20
CA TYR A 164 27.46 -3.94 -15.71
C TYR A 164 27.96 -4.89 -14.62
N TYR A 165 27.13 -5.22 -13.62
CA TYR A 165 27.50 -6.14 -12.55
C TYR A 165 27.67 -7.57 -13.03
N PHE A 166 26.78 -8.04 -13.90
CA PHE A 166 26.82 -9.40 -14.45
C PHE A 166 28.08 -9.61 -15.30
N GLU A 167 28.45 -8.62 -16.10
CA GLU A 167 29.62 -8.66 -17.01
C GLU A 167 30.97 -8.69 -16.29
N GLN A 168 31.03 -8.33 -15.00
CA GLN A 168 32.26 -8.48 -14.22
C GLN A 168 32.62 -9.94 -13.96
N LYS A 169 31.66 -10.88 -14.10
CA LYS A 169 31.87 -12.33 -13.98
C LYS A 169 32.44 -12.78 -12.63
N THR A 170 32.21 -12.00 -11.57
CA THR A 170 32.64 -12.35 -10.21
C THR A 170 31.45 -12.43 -9.26
N VAL A 171 31.55 -13.29 -8.24
CA VAL A 171 30.47 -13.48 -7.25
C VAL A 171 30.24 -12.24 -6.40
N LYS A 172 31.29 -11.45 -6.12
CA LYS A 172 31.13 -10.14 -5.44
C LYS A 172 30.28 -9.18 -6.26
N ASP A 173 30.33 -9.24 -7.59
CA ASP A 173 29.59 -8.34 -8.46
C ASP A 173 28.15 -8.84 -8.68
N LEU A 174 27.95 -10.17 -8.72
CA LEU A 174 26.62 -10.77 -8.61
C LEU A 174 25.91 -10.38 -7.29
N ARG A 175 26.64 -10.36 -6.17
CA ARG A 175 26.14 -9.82 -4.88
C ARG A 175 25.73 -8.36 -5.01
N ASN A 176 26.53 -7.54 -5.70
CA ASN A 176 26.26 -6.11 -5.87
C ASN A 176 24.99 -5.90 -6.72
N GLY A 177 24.84 -6.64 -7.82
CA GLY A 177 23.63 -6.64 -8.64
C GLY A 177 22.39 -7.09 -7.87
N LEU A 178 22.48 -8.17 -7.09
CA LEU A 178 21.40 -8.60 -6.20
C LEU A 178 21.04 -7.51 -5.19
N SER A 179 22.04 -6.88 -4.56
CA SER A 179 21.82 -5.80 -3.59
C SER A 179 21.07 -4.62 -4.21
N PHE A 180 21.45 -4.25 -5.43
CA PHE A 180 20.80 -3.19 -6.18
C PHE A 180 19.34 -3.51 -6.48
N LEU A 181 19.05 -4.70 -7.02
CA LEU A 181 17.68 -5.13 -7.37
C LEU A 181 16.81 -5.29 -6.13
N LEU A 182 17.29 -5.95 -5.06
CA LEU A 182 16.55 -6.04 -3.80
C LEU A 182 16.30 -4.65 -3.21
N SER A 183 17.27 -3.74 -3.27
CA SER A 183 17.09 -2.37 -2.78
C SER A 183 16.08 -1.58 -3.60
N HIS A 184 16.00 -1.83 -4.91
CA HIS A 184 15.02 -1.23 -5.81
C HIS A 184 13.63 -1.82 -5.55
N PHE A 185 13.41 -3.12 -5.82
CA PHE A 185 12.07 -3.72 -5.78
C PHE A 185 11.48 -3.85 -4.39
N CYS A 186 12.31 -4.06 -3.36
CA CYS A 186 11.86 -4.06 -1.98
C CYS A 186 12.00 -2.67 -1.32
N LEU A 187 12.37 -1.61 -2.06
CA LEU A 187 12.55 -0.24 -1.54
C LEU A 187 13.44 -0.17 -0.27
N LEU A 188 14.56 -0.90 -0.22
CA LEU A 188 15.36 -1.04 1.00
C LEU A 188 16.29 0.16 1.23
N ARG A 189 16.64 0.41 2.51
CA ARG A 189 17.83 1.22 2.80
C ARG A 189 19.06 0.37 2.61
N GLY A 190 20.17 0.97 2.19
CA GLY A 190 21.43 0.25 2.07
C GLY A 190 21.92 -0.41 3.36
N GLU A 191 21.57 0.09 4.54
CA GLU A 191 21.84 -0.62 5.81
C GLU A 191 20.98 -1.87 5.98
N SER A 192 19.67 -1.78 5.70
CA SER A 192 18.76 -2.92 5.78
C SER A 192 19.17 -4.03 4.83
N ALA A 193 19.56 -3.67 3.59
CA ALA A 193 20.06 -4.63 2.62
C ALA A 193 21.31 -5.37 3.12
N ARG A 194 22.30 -4.65 3.68
CA ARG A 194 23.54 -5.28 4.16
C ARG A 194 23.34 -6.16 5.40
N LYS A 195 22.41 -5.77 6.29
CA LYS A 195 22.12 -6.53 7.52
C LYS A 195 21.33 -7.81 7.29
N ALA A 196 20.62 -7.89 6.16
CA ALA A 196 19.69 -8.96 5.88
C ALA A 196 20.35 -10.36 5.89
N GLU A 197 19.70 -11.28 6.57
CA GLU A 197 20.16 -12.64 6.84
C GLU A 197 19.30 -13.66 6.07
N LEU A 198 19.80 -14.87 5.87
CA LEU A 198 19.04 -15.94 5.24
C LEU A 198 17.65 -16.18 5.86
N PRO A 199 17.46 -16.19 7.21
CA PRO A 199 16.14 -16.32 7.82
C PRO A 199 15.15 -15.18 7.50
N ASP A 200 15.65 -14.04 7.00
CA ASP A 200 14.80 -12.92 6.60
C ASP A 200 14.13 -13.14 5.23
N LEU A 201 14.63 -14.08 4.42
CA LEU A 201 14.05 -14.41 3.11
C LEU A 201 12.96 -15.48 3.24
N GLN A 202 11.80 -15.18 2.67
CA GLN A 202 10.65 -16.08 2.69
C GLN A 202 9.92 -16.04 1.35
N LEU A 203 9.29 -17.16 1.00
CA LEU A 203 8.33 -17.23 -0.10
C LEU A 203 6.90 -17.02 0.42
N VAL A 204 6.14 -16.16 -0.26
CA VAL A 204 4.70 -16.06 -0.08
C VAL A 204 4.05 -16.16 -1.46
N ASN A 205 3.18 -17.15 -1.67
CA ASN A 205 2.37 -17.21 -2.88
C ASN A 205 1.18 -16.27 -2.74
N ILE A 206 1.05 -15.32 -3.66
CA ILE A 206 -0.08 -14.38 -3.65
C ILE A 206 -1.26 -15.04 -4.36
N GLU A 207 -2.35 -15.22 -3.61
CA GLU A 207 -3.60 -15.80 -4.12
C GLU A 207 -4.38 -14.81 -4.99
N ASN A 208 -5.18 -15.34 -5.91
CA ASN A 208 -6.06 -14.60 -6.82
C ASN A 208 -5.30 -13.65 -7.76
N GLU A 209 -4.11 -14.05 -8.19
CA GLU A 209 -3.28 -13.30 -9.15
C GLU A 209 -3.43 -13.80 -10.59
N GLY A 210 -4.24 -14.82 -10.87
CA GLY A 210 -4.45 -15.36 -12.22
C GLY A 210 -4.47 -16.89 -12.21
N SER A 211 -4.33 -17.49 -13.40
CA SER A 211 -4.29 -18.94 -13.58
C SER A 211 -2.95 -19.57 -13.17
N SER A 212 -1.88 -18.76 -13.08
CA SER A 212 -0.54 -19.23 -12.69
C SER A 212 -0.19 -18.83 -11.26
N ALA A 213 0.67 -19.62 -10.61
CA ALA A 213 1.19 -19.29 -9.29
C ALA A 213 2.00 -17.97 -9.34
N CYS A 214 1.72 -17.06 -8.40
CA CYS A 214 2.42 -15.79 -8.26
C CYS A 214 3.31 -15.80 -6.99
N PRO A 215 4.53 -16.36 -7.06
CA PRO A 215 5.46 -16.34 -5.95
C PRO A 215 5.98 -14.92 -5.71
N ALA A 216 5.81 -14.42 -4.48
CA ALA A 216 6.46 -13.21 -4.00
C ALA A 216 7.63 -13.59 -3.10
N MET A 217 8.78 -13.00 -3.39
CA MET A 217 9.93 -13.05 -2.50
C MET A 217 9.78 -11.94 -1.47
N VAL A 218 9.80 -12.33 -0.20
CA VAL A 218 9.55 -11.47 0.94
C VAL A 218 10.82 -11.36 1.76
N LEU A 219 11.22 -10.13 2.04
CA LEU A 219 12.30 -9.79 2.96
C LEU A 219 11.73 -9.22 4.25
N VAL A 220 11.82 -10.01 5.31
CA VAL A 220 11.45 -9.63 6.67
C VAL A 220 12.57 -8.79 7.27
N MET A 221 12.21 -7.67 7.89
CA MET A 221 13.16 -6.75 8.51
C MET A 221 12.72 -6.49 9.94
N ARG A 222 13.31 -7.20 10.89
CA ARG A 222 13.12 -6.94 12.32
C ARG A 222 14.12 -5.93 12.88
N GLN A 223 15.21 -5.69 12.14
CA GLN A 223 16.29 -4.80 12.57
C GLN A 223 16.55 -3.68 11.57
N GLY A 224 17.00 -2.53 12.06
CA GLY A 224 17.46 -1.40 11.23
C GLY A 224 17.52 -0.09 12.02
N LYS A 225 18.18 0.94 11.47
CA LYS A 225 18.32 2.27 12.13
C LYS A 225 17.05 2.81 12.77
N THR A 226 15.90 2.62 12.12
CA THR A 226 14.57 3.10 12.57
C THR A 226 13.66 2.00 13.11
N ASN A 227 14.19 0.79 13.31
CA ASN A 227 13.43 -0.36 13.77
C ASN A 227 14.21 -1.07 14.89
N LYS A 228 14.27 -0.42 16.06
CA LYS A 228 14.99 -0.94 17.23
C LYS A 228 14.13 -1.81 18.16
N TYR A 229 12.81 -1.83 17.93
CA TYR A 229 11.84 -2.57 18.74
C TYR A 229 11.44 -3.92 18.10
N GLY A 230 12.17 -4.39 17.09
CA GLY A 230 11.83 -5.65 16.43
C GLY A 230 10.52 -5.63 15.64
N ARG A 231 9.97 -4.43 15.32
CA ARG A 231 8.67 -4.34 14.62
C ARG A 231 8.79 -5.07 13.30
N LEU A 232 7.80 -5.89 12.97
CA LEU A 232 7.80 -6.58 11.69
C LEU A 232 7.68 -5.54 10.57
N LYS A 233 8.74 -5.36 9.78
CA LYS A 233 8.69 -4.62 8.52
C LYS A 233 8.95 -5.60 7.39
N ILE A 234 8.25 -5.41 6.29
CA ILE A 234 8.33 -6.31 5.15
C ILE A 234 8.67 -5.48 3.91
N GLY A 235 9.59 -5.98 3.10
CA GLY A 235 9.72 -5.61 1.69
C GLY A 235 9.43 -6.84 0.85
N ALA A 236 8.85 -6.68 -0.34
CA ALA A 236 8.59 -7.82 -1.20
C ALA A 236 8.70 -7.43 -2.67
N CYS A 237 8.99 -8.43 -3.50
CA CYS A 237 9.09 -8.28 -4.94
C CYS A 237 8.60 -9.53 -5.65
N LEU A 238 8.13 -9.37 -6.89
CA LEU A 238 7.73 -10.45 -7.78
C LEU A 238 8.85 -10.78 -8.77
N ARG A 239 8.71 -11.89 -9.50
CA ARG A 239 9.49 -12.11 -10.73
C ARG A 239 9.18 -10.97 -11.69
N ASN A 240 10.21 -10.32 -12.23
CA ASN A 240 10.02 -9.20 -13.16
C ASN A 240 9.64 -9.71 -14.55
N ALA A 241 8.86 -8.99 -15.34
CA ALA A 241 8.56 -9.34 -16.74
C ALA A 241 9.84 -9.44 -17.59
N ARG A 242 10.86 -8.61 -17.30
CA ARG A 242 12.19 -8.68 -17.94
C ARG A 242 13.14 -9.56 -17.12
N VAL A 243 13.80 -10.51 -17.79
CA VAL A 243 14.66 -11.50 -17.11
C VAL A 243 15.92 -10.87 -16.52
N GLU A 244 16.50 -9.88 -17.20
CA GLU A 244 17.76 -9.23 -16.84
C GLU A 244 17.67 -8.38 -15.57
N ILE A 245 16.47 -7.93 -15.20
CA ILE A 245 16.20 -7.19 -13.97
C ILE A 245 15.36 -8.00 -12.98
N CYS A 246 15.21 -9.31 -13.20
CA CYS A 246 14.43 -10.17 -12.34
C CYS A 246 15.18 -10.46 -11.02
N PRO A 247 14.64 -10.06 -9.85
CA PRO A 247 15.31 -10.29 -8.57
C PRO A 247 15.40 -11.78 -8.20
N PHE A 248 14.45 -12.61 -8.67
CA PHE A 248 14.52 -14.07 -8.53
C PHE A 248 15.67 -14.66 -9.33
N MET A 249 15.83 -14.22 -10.58
CA MET A 249 16.93 -14.68 -11.44
C MET A 249 18.29 -14.32 -10.84
N MET A 250 18.45 -13.05 -10.42
CA MET A 250 19.71 -12.60 -9.82
C MET A 250 20.01 -13.32 -8.49
N LEU A 251 18.98 -13.59 -7.67
CA LEU A 251 19.15 -14.38 -6.44
C LEU A 251 19.59 -15.81 -6.78
N GLY A 252 18.95 -16.44 -7.77
CA GLY A 252 19.29 -17.78 -8.23
C GLY A 252 20.73 -17.89 -8.72
N VAL A 253 21.16 -16.96 -9.59
CA VAL A 253 22.55 -16.87 -10.08
C VAL A 253 23.53 -16.73 -8.92
N TYR A 254 23.27 -15.79 -8.01
CA TYR A 254 24.17 -15.50 -6.91
C TYR A 254 24.27 -16.66 -5.90
N PHE A 255 23.14 -17.29 -5.53
CA PHE A 255 23.14 -18.46 -4.64
C PHE A 255 23.73 -19.69 -5.32
N PHE A 256 23.50 -19.86 -6.62
CA PHE A 256 24.16 -20.91 -7.39
C PHE A 256 25.67 -20.74 -7.37
N SER A 257 26.17 -19.52 -7.63
CA SER A 257 27.60 -19.25 -7.54
C SER A 257 28.16 -19.50 -6.14
N ARG A 258 27.44 -19.17 -5.06
CA ARG A 258 27.86 -19.46 -3.69
C ARG A 258 27.95 -20.96 -3.40
N PHE A 259 26.83 -21.67 -3.56
CA PHE A 259 26.68 -23.03 -3.03
C PHE A 259 27.12 -24.13 -4.00
N HIS A 260 27.17 -23.85 -5.32
CA HIS A 260 27.60 -24.83 -6.32
C HIS A 260 29.00 -24.55 -6.88
N MET A 261 29.38 -23.28 -7.06
CA MET A 261 30.66 -22.94 -7.72
C MET A 261 31.79 -22.57 -6.77
N GLU A 262 31.52 -21.77 -5.72
CA GLU A 262 32.55 -21.35 -4.75
C GLU A 262 32.82 -22.38 -3.65
N GLY A 263 32.05 -23.49 -3.61
CA GLY A 263 32.17 -24.51 -2.57
C GLY A 263 31.74 -24.03 -1.17
N GLU A 264 30.94 -22.95 -1.08
CA GLU A 264 30.35 -22.54 0.19
C GLU A 264 29.39 -23.64 0.66
N PRO A 265 29.54 -24.17 1.89
CA PRO A 265 28.68 -25.24 2.38
C PRO A 265 27.23 -24.78 2.46
N PHE A 266 26.31 -25.65 2.06
CA PHE A 266 24.88 -25.37 2.19
C PHE A 266 24.48 -25.18 3.66
N PRO A 267 23.56 -24.25 3.99
CA PRO A 267 23.20 -23.98 5.38
C PRO A 267 22.70 -25.23 6.13
N ASN A 268 23.14 -25.38 7.38
CA ASN A 268 22.66 -26.44 8.27
C ASN A 268 21.43 -25.95 9.05
N PHE A 269 20.31 -26.67 8.93
CA PHE A 269 19.04 -26.34 9.58
C PHE A 269 18.73 -27.17 10.83
N ASP A 270 19.68 -27.95 11.37
CA ASP A 270 19.46 -28.73 12.61
C ASP A 270 19.10 -27.80 13.78
N HIS A 271 19.82 -26.68 13.90
CA HIS A 271 19.59 -25.66 14.90
C HIS A 271 19.69 -24.26 14.31
N SER A 272 18.83 -23.34 14.76
CA SER A 272 18.79 -21.93 14.34
C SER A 272 20.15 -21.24 14.44
N LYS A 273 20.94 -21.54 15.48
CA LYS A 273 22.29 -20.97 15.68
C LYS A 273 23.26 -21.25 14.53
N ASN A 274 23.04 -22.31 13.74
CA ASN A 274 23.94 -22.74 12.68
C ASN A 274 23.81 -21.89 11.42
N TRP A 275 22.67 -21.22 11.21
CA TRP A 275 22.38 -20.53 9.93
C TRP A 275 21.76 -19.14 10.07
N PHE A 276 21.21 -18.76 11.24
CA PHE A 276 20.53 -17.48 11.40
C PHE A 276 21.42 -16.26 11.13
N ASN A 277 22.71 -16.37 11.41
CA ASN A 277 23.67 -15.27 11.20
C ASN A 277 24.21 -15.21 9.76
N VAL A 278 23.88 -16.19 8.92
CA VAL A 278 24.37 -16.22 7.53
C VAL A 278 23.72 -15.10 6.75
N LYS A 279 24.53 -14.24 6.13
CA LYS A 279 24.07 -13.09 5.37
C LYS A 279 23.58 -13.50 3.99
N ILE A 280 22.53 -12.82 3.53
CA ILE A 280 22.16 -12.84 2.11
C ILE A 280 23.30 -12.20 1.32
N LEU A 281 23.67 -10.98 1.68
CA LEU A 281 24.77 -10.23 1.04
C LEU A 281 26.04 -10.39 1.88
N LYS A 282 26.72 -11.53 1.75
CA LYS A 282 27.91 -11.87 2.55
C LYS A 282 29.08 -10.91 2.34
N HIS A 283 29.91 -10.77 3.37
CA HIS A 283 31.27 -10.31 3.18
C HIS A 283 32.05 -11.31 2.30
N VAL A 284 33.16 -10.88 1.68
CA VAL A 284 33.91 -11.73 0.75
C VAL A 284 34.54 -12.93 1.47
N LEU A 285 34.99 -12.73 2.71
CA LEU A 285 35.73 -13.73 3.48
C LEU A 285 34.85 -14.58 4.41
N ASP A 286 33.75 -14.01 4.92
CA ASP A 286 32.93 -14.64 5.95
C ASP A 286 31.45 -14.48 5.60
N PRO A 287 30.70 -15.60 5.43
CA PRO A 287 29.28 -15.57 5.12
C PRO A 287 28.41 -14.98 6.22
N THR A 288 28.90 -14.90 7.47
CA THR A 288 28.17 -14.36 8.63
C THR A 288 28.40 -12.86 8.87
N GLN A 289 29.43 -12.29 8.24
CA GLN A 289 29.80 -10.89 8.44
C GLN A 289 29.03 -9.94 7.50
N GLU A 290 28.60 -8.79 8.04
CA GLU A 290 27.96 -7.73 7.25
C GLU A 290 28.90 -7.19 6.17
N TRP A 291 28.38 -7.04 4.95
CA TRP A 291 29.07 -6.28 3.91
C TRP A 291 29.36 -4.84 4.38
N THR A 292 30.56 -4.31 4.14
CA THR A 292 30.94 -2.99 4.64
C THR A 292 30.24 -1.86 3.89
N TYR A 293 29.93 -0.77 4.60
CA TYR A 293 29.29 0.41 3.99
C TYR A 293 30.12 1.01 2.85
N HIS A 294 31.44 1.13 3.01
CA HIS A 294 32.32 1.73 2.01
C HIS A 294 32.43 0.87 0.76
N SER A 295 32.49 -0.46 0.90
CA SER A 295 32.49 -1.38 -0.24
C SER A 295 31.15 -1.32 -0.99
N HIS A 296 30.03 -1.26 -0.28
CA HIS A 296 28.71 -1.08 -0.89
C HIS A 296 28.59 0.24 -1.64
N LEU A 297 28.99 1.36 -1.03
CA LEU A 297 28.97 2.66 -1.69
C LEU A 297 29.85 2.64 -2.95
N GLY A 298 31.09 2.16 -2.84
CA GLY A 298 32.00 2.10 -3.97
C GLY A 298 31.51 1.20 -5.11
N ALA A 299 30.75 0.14 -4.80
CA ALA A 299 30.13 -0.72 -5.82
C ALA A 299 29.02 0.02 -6.60
N ILE A 300 28.20 0.83 -5.91
CA ILE A 300 27.16 1.66 -6.54
C ILE A 300 27.82 2.75 -7.39
N ASP A 301 28.78 3.49 -6.83
CA ASP A 301 29.43 4.62 -7.51
C ASP A 301 30.12 4.17 -8.82
N LYS A 302 30.76 2.98 -8.81
CA LYS A 302 31.38 2.40 -10.01
C LYS A 302 30.37 2.06 -11.09
N ALA A 303 29.27 1.40 -10.73
CA ALA A 303 28.24 1.03 -11.69
C ALA A 303 27.55 2.27 -12.27
N PHE A 304 27.23 3.25 -11.43
CA PHE A 304 26.59 4.49 -11.86
C PHE A 304 27.50 5.30 -12.79
N LYS A 305 28.80 5.39 -12.46
CA LYS A 305 29.78 6.01 -13.35
C LYS A 305 29.86 5.29 -14.70
N ALA A 306 29.86 3.95 -14.71
CA ALA A 306 29.90 3.16 -15.94
C ALA A 306 28.63 3.34 -16.80
N CYS A 307 27.48 3.55 -16.15
CA CYS A 307 26.18 3.75 -16.83
C CYS A 307 25.84 5.22 -17.08
N ASN A 308 26.76 6.17 -16.86
CA ASN A 308 26.53 7.61 -16.97
C ASN A 308 25.34 8.14 -16.12
N ILE A 309 25.15 7.57 -14.93
CA ILE A 309 24.09 7.94 -14.00
C ILE A 309 24.66 8.84 -12.91
N THR A 310 24.03 10.00 -12.72
CA THR A 310 24.39 10.95 -11.66
C THR A 310 23.41 10.85 -10.51
N SER A 311 23.90 10.74 -9.28
CA SER A 311 23.08 10.68 -8.07
C SER A 311 23.74 11.44 -6.93
N SER A 312 22.97 12.32 -6.29
CA SER A 312 23.33 12.95 -5.01
C SER A 312 23.24 11.97 -3.83
N LYS A 313 22.49 10.89 -4.01
CA LYS A 313 22.23 9.88 -2.99
C LYS A 313 23.29 8.77 -3.03
N LYS A 314 23.60 8.25 -1.85
CA LYS A 314 24.55 7.16 -1.61
C LYS A 314 23.84 5.80 -1.72
N THR A 315 24.07 4.90 -0.77
CA THR A 315 23.49 3.54 -0.70
C THR A 315 21.96 3.45 -0.53
N HIS A 316 21.22 4.54 -0.65
CA HIS A 316 19.75 4.57 -0.57
C HIS A 316 19.09 5.19 -1.81
N VAL A 317 19.85 5.40 -2.89
CA VAL A 317 19.33 5.90 -4.17
C VAL A 317 18.19 5.03 -4.70
N SER A 318 18.34 3.70 -4.68
CA SER A 318 17.36 2.79 -5.25
C SER A 318 15.98 2.86 -4.59
N ARG A 319 15.93 3.15 -3.28
CA ARG A 319 14.66 3.33 -2.57
C ARG A 319 13.91 4.56 -3.04
N GLY A 320 14.61 5.65 -3.31
CA GLY A 320 14.00 6.88 -3.82
C GLY A 320 13.59 6.73 -5.28
N ALA A 321 14.47 6.15 -6.11
CA ALA A 321 14.20 5.90 -7.52
C ALA A 321 12.97 4.99 -7.71
N ALA A 322 12.90 3.85 -7.00
CA ALA A 322 11.75 2.95 -7.08
C ALA A 322 10.42 3.62 -6.69
N ALA A 323 10.42 4.46 -5.65
CA ALA A 323 9.21 5.17 -5.24
C ALA A 323 8.75 6.20 -6.29
N ARG A 324 9.69 6.95 -6.90
CA ARG A 324 9.38 7.88 -7.99
C ARG A 324 8.91 7.16 -9.24
N MET A 325 9.52 6.02 -9.59
CA MET A 325 9.09 5.22 -10.74
C MET A 325 7.68 4.67 -10.54
N ALA A 326 7.35 4.19 -9.35
CA ALA A 326 5.99 3.76 -9.02
C ALA A 326 4.98 4.92 -9.11
N ASP A 327 5.35 6.10 -8.61
CA ASP A 327 4.52 7.31 -8.67
C ASP A 327 4.22 7.72 -10.13
N LEU A 328 5.25 7.73 -10.99
CA LEU A 328 5.11 8.01 -12.43
C LEU A 328 4.27 6.96 -13.17
N GLN A 329 4.26 5.72 -12.68
CA GLN A 329 3.41 4.65 -13.22
C GLN A 329 1.96 4.73 -12.70
N GLY A 330 1.62 5.77 -11.93
CA GLY A 330 0.27 6.01 -11.40
C GLY A 330 -0.11 5.07 -10.27
N VAL A 331 0.85 4.54 -9.52
CA VAL A 331 0.58 3.72 -8.34
C VAL A 331 0.10 4.60 -7.20
N ASP A 332 -0.94 4.16 -6.48
CA ASP A 332 -1.49 4.90 -5.35
C ASP A 332 -0.44 5.19 -4.26
N GLU A 333 -0.45 6.42 -3.74
CA GLU A 333 0.51 6.88 -2.75
C GLU A 333 0.47 6.03 -1.47
N SER A 334 -0.68 5.47 -1.09
CA SER A 334 -0.80 4.60 0.08
C SER A 334 -0.04 3.28 -0.10
N ASP A 335 -0.04 2.72 -1.32
CA ASP A 335 0.74 1.53 -1.69
C ASP A 335 2.24 1.85 -1.69
N ILE A 336 2.63 3.01 -2.22
CA ILE A 336 4.01 3.51 -2.17
C ILE A 336 4.47 3.74 -0.72
N ARG A 337 3.63 4.33 0.13
CA ARG A 337 3.93 4.55 1.56
C ARG A 337 4.02 3.25 2.34
N ARG A 338 3.15 2.29 2.04
CA ARG A 338 3.13 0.97 2.67
C ARG A 338 4.35 0.16 2.26
N MET A 339 4.60 0.04 0.96
CA MET A 339 5.80 -0.61 0.44
C MET A 339 7.03 0.12 0.92
N GLY A 340 7.04 1.45 0.96
CA GLY A 340 8.10 2.32 1.49
C GLY A 340 8.34 2.19 3.01
N ARG A 341 7.40 1.59 3.76
CA ARG A 341 7.35 1.58 5.23
C ARG A 341 7.50 2.98 5.83
N TRP A 342 6.82 3.95 5.23
CA TRP A 342 6.74 5.33 5.72
C TRP A 342 5.54 5.55 6.65
N ASN A 343 4.60 4.60 6.71
CA ASN A 343 3.48 4.65 7.65
C ASN A 343 3.93 4.36 9.09
N ASN A 344 3.46 5.17 10.04
CA ASN A 344 3.77 5.05 11.47
C ASN A 344 2.62 4.43 12.31
N SER A 345 1.53 3.98 11.70
CA SER A 345 0.36 3.46 12.42
C SER A 345 0.59 2.06 13.01
N SER A 346 0.10 1.83 14.23
CA SER A 346 0.22 0.57 14.97
C SER A 346 -0.41 -0.63 14.26
N MET A 347 -1.44 -0.38 13.42
CA MET A 347 -2.19 -1.40 12.66
C MET A 347 -1.32 -2.19 11.67
N ASN A 348 -0.32 -1.53 11.08
CA ASN A 348 0.57 -2.14 10.08
C ASN A 348 1.57 -3.15 10.69
N GLY A 349 1.86 -3.06 11.99
CA GLY A 349 2.80 -3.96 12.66
C GLY A 349 2.17 -5.25 13.17
N ALA A 350 0.83 -5.29 13.34
CA ALA A 350 0.13 -6.37 14.04
C ALA A 350 -0.91 -7.13 13.18
N TYR A 351 -1.56 -6.48 12.21
CA TYR A 351 -2.69 -7.08 11.47
C TYR A 351 -2.55 -7.03 9.95
N LEU A 352 -1.82 -6.05 9.41
CA LEU A 352 -1.69 -5.82 7.98
C LEU A 352 -0.27 -6.15 7.50
N THR A 353 0.07 -7.43 7.37
CA THR A 353 1.28 -7.88 6.65
C THR A 353 1.23 -7.53 5.15
N GLY A 354 0.04 -7.20 4.66
CA GLY A 354 -0.32 -7.22 3.25
C GLY A 354 0.72 -6.57 2.34
N LEU A 355 1.16 -7.40 1.43
CA LEU A 355 2.02 -7.06 0.31
C LEU A 355 1.21 -6.14 -0.63
N PRO A 356 1.58 -4.85 -0.79
CA PRO A 356 0.83 -3.94 -1.66
C PRO A 356 1.00 -4.39 -3.11
N ARG A 357 -0.06 -5.01 -3.65
CA ARG A 357 -0.04 -5.69 -4.94
C ARG A 357 0.17 -4.71 -6.10
N GLY A 358 -0.42 -3.51 -6.02
CA GLY A 358 -0.35 -2.50 -7.09
C GLY A 358 1.09 -2.11 -7.40
N ILE A 359 1.84 -1.68 -6.39
CA ILE A 359 3.27 -1.33 -6.58
C ILE A 359 4.13 -2.54 -6.94
N MET A 360 3.88 -3.72 -6.37
CA MET A 360 4.66 -4.92 -6.67
C MET A 360 4.54 -5.33 -8.13
N ARG A 361 3.32 -5.31 -8.68
CA ARG A 361 3.05 -5.57 -10.09
C ARG A 361 3.69 -4.50 -10.98
N SER A 362 3.48 -3.23 -10.65
CA SER A 362 3.98 -2.09 -11.43
C SER A 362 5.51 -2.12 -11.57
N LEU A 363 6.23 -2.28 -10.45
CA LEU A 363 7.69 -2.38 -10.48
C LEU A 363 8.17 -3.66 -11.17
N ALA A 364 7.42 -4.76 -11.07
CA ALA A 364 7.73 -5.99 -11.77
C ALA A 364 7.40 -5.95 -13.28
N GLY A 365 6.86 -4.84 -13.80
CA GLY A 365 6.54 -4.68 -15.23
C GLY A 365 5.18 -5.25 -15.64
N PHE A 366 4.26 -5.44 -14.69
CA PHE A 366 2.90 -5.89 -14.96
C PHE A 366 1.88 -4.77 -14.72
N PRO A 367 0.70 -4.84 -15.37
CA PRO A 367 -0.42 -3.96 -15.07
C PRO A 367 -0.80 -3.99 -13.58
N GLN A 368 -1.18 -2.83 -13.03
CA GLN A 368 -1.57 -2.74 -11.61
C GLN A 368 -2.83 -3.58 -11.30
N GLN A 369 -3.75 -3.70 -12.27
CA GLN A 369 -4.95 -4.52 -12.23
C GLN A 369 -4.88 -5.62 -13.29
N GLY A 370 -5.46 -6.80 -13.03
CA GLY A 370 -5.43 -7.94 -13.94
C GLY A 370 -4.67 -9.14 -13.39
N THR A 371 -4.26 -10.03 -14.30
CA THR A 371 -3.61 -11.32 -13.99
C THR A 371 -2.10 -11.26 -14.19
N PHE A 372 -1.35 -11.77 -13.22
CA PHE A 372 0.05 -12.13 -13.33
C PHE A 372 0.21 -13.26 -14.33
N PHE A 373 0.78 -12.94 -15.49
CA PHE A 373 1.17 -13.90 -16.51
C PHE A 373 2.61 -13.66 -16.93
N LEU A 374 3.40 -14.72 -16.94
CA LEU A 374 4.80 -14.67 -17.34
C LEU A 374 5.03 -15.76 -18.40
N PRO A 375 5.30 -15.40 -19.67
CA PRO A 375 5.53 -16.35 -20.78
C PRO A 375 6.47 -17.50 -20.45
N ARG A 376 7.60 -17.18 -19.82
CA ARG A 376 8.63 -18.16 -19.44
C ARG A 376 8.29 -19.02 -18.22
N ASN A 377 7.07 -18.92 -17.68
CA ASN A 377 6.55 -19.78 -16.62
C ASN A 377 5.71 -20.95 -17.18
N THR A 378 5.53 -21.04 -18.49
CA THR A 378 4.68 -22.05 -19.17
C THR A 378 5.23 -23.46 -19.07
N THR A 379 6.54 -23.64 -19.17
CA THR A 379 7.20 -24.95 -19.05
C THR A 379 7.79 -25.14 -17.66
N ILE A 380 7.41 -26.21 -16.98
CA ILE A 380 7.96 -26.60 -15.67
C ILE A 380 9.15 -27.55 -15.92
N PRO A 381 10.35 -27.27 -15.36
CA PRO A 381 11.47 -28.20 -15.42
C PRO A 381 11.15 -29.54 -14.75
N SER A 382 11.72 -30.65 -15.24
CA SER A 382 11.58 -31.98 -14.62
C SER A 382 12.09 -31.99 -13.17
N GLU A 383 11.50 -32.85 -12.34
CA GLU A 383 11.90 -32.98 -10.92
C GLU A 383 13.36 -33.39 -10.74
N ASN A 384 13.86 -34.27 -11.63
CA ASN A 384 15.27 -34.69 -11.66
C ASN A 384 16.21 -33.50 -11.88
N LEU A 385 15.94 -32.66 -12.88
CA LEU A 385 16.69 -31.45 -13.15
C LEU A 385 16.61 -30.45 -11.99
N GLN A 386 15.42 -30.27 -11.41
CA GLN A 386 15.25 -29.43 -10.22
C GLN A 386 16.11 -29.92 -9.04
N ALA A 387 16.15 -31.23 -8.80
CA ALA A 387 16.89 -31.84 -7.69
C ALA A 387 18.41 -31.62 -7.79
N LYS A 388 18.96 -31.37 -8.99
CA LYS A 388 20.38 -31.01 -9.19
C LYS A 388 20.72 -29.62 -8.63
N LEU A 389 19.73 -28.75 -8.43
CA LEU A 389 19.94 -27.40 -7.88
C LEU A 389 19.63 -27.37 -6.38
N PHE A 390 20.61 -27.06 -5.54
CA PHE A 390 20.48 -27.03 -4.07
C PHE A 390 19.93 -28.35 -3.49
N PRO A 391 20.51 -29.52 -3.84
CA PRO A 391 19.91 -30.84 -3.57
C PRO A 391 19.44 -31.03 -2.12
N GLU A 392 20.20 -30.48 -1.17
CA GLU A 392 19.95 -30.54 0.27
C GLU A 392 18.66 -29.84 0.71
N ALA A 393 18.11 -28.90 -0.07
CA ALA A 393 16.92 -28.14 0.31
C ALA A 393 15.69 -29.04 0.56
N SER A 394 15.44 -30.02 -0.31
CA SER A 394 14.35 -30.99 -0.15
C SER A 394 14.56 -31.89 1.07
N MET A 395 15.81 -32.33 1.29
CA MET A 395 16.18 -33.14 2.45
C MET A 395 15.89 -32.38 3.75
N TRP A 396 16.36 -31.13 3.86
CA TRP A 396 16.15 -30.30 5.04
C TRP A 396 14.68 -30.02 5.30
N LEU A 397 13.91 -29.70 4.25
CA LEU A 397 12.47 -29.47 4.40
C LEU A 397 11.76 -30.74 4.91
N SER A 398 12.13 -31.92 4.40
CA SER A 398 11.60 -33.18 4.90
C SER A 398 12.00 -33.46 6.35
N LYS A 399 13.26 -33.20 6.74
CA LYS A 399 13.72 -33.38 8.14
C LYS A 399 12.93 -32.49 9.10
N ILE A 400 12.68 -31.24 8.74
CA ILE A 400 11.89 -30.30 9.54
C ILE A 400 10.45 -30.81 9.70
N HIS A 401 9.79 -31.22 8.62
CA HIS A 401 8.42 -31.75 8.69
C HIS A 401 8.30 -33.05 9.51
N LYS A 402 9.36 -33.87 9.55
CA LYS A 402 9.43 -35.09 10.35
C LYS A 402 9.85 -34.84 11.81
N GLY A 403 10.14 -33.60 12.20
CA GLY A 403 10.61 -33.26 13.54
C GLY A 403 12.04 -33.69 13.85
N HIS A 404 12.85 -34.01 12.83
CA HIS A 404 14.26 -34.39 12.97
C HIS A 404 15.22 -33.20 12.96
N ALA A 405 14.70 -31.98 12.83
CA ALA A 405 15.44 -30.71 12.87
C ALA A 405 14.54 -29.64 13.51
N GLU A 406 15.12 -28.53 13.96
CA GLU A 406 14.38 -27.44 14.60
C GLU A 406 13.32 -26.84 13.65
N GLN A 407 12.05 -26.89 14.06
CA GLN A 407 10.96 -26.33 13.28
C GLN A 407 10.89 -24.82 13.46
N THR A 408 11.23 -24.07 12.42
CA THR A 408 11.10 -22.61 12.39
C THR A 408 10.39 -22.13 11.14
N VAL A 409 9.57 -21.08 11.29
CA VAL A 409 8.85 -20.44 10.17
C VAL A 409 9.83 -19.90 9.12
N SER A 410 10.99 -19.39 9.56
CA SER A 410 12.04 -18.89 8.67
C SER A 410 12.70 -20.00 7.86
N ALA A 411 12.97 -21.17 8.45
CA ALA A 411 13.54 -22.30 7.71
C ALA A 411 12.59 -22.77 6.62
N GLU A 412 11.31 -22.98 6.96
CA GLU A 412 10.30 -23.41 5.99
C GLU A 412 10.12 -22.37 4.87
N GLY A 413 10.04 -21.08 5.22
CA GLY A 413 9.91 -19.99 4.27
C GLY A 413 11.09 -19.89 3.29
N LEU A 414 12.32 -20.02 3.80
CA LEU A 414 13.53 -20.00 2.97
C LEU A 414 13.63 -21.24 2.09
N LEU A 415 13.39 -22.44 2.64
CA LEU A 415 13.50 -23.69 1.87
C LEU A 415 12.46 -23.73 0.75
N LYS A 416 11.21 -23.30 1.01
CA LYS A 416 10.19 -23.13 -0.05
C LYS A 416 10.62 -22.12 -1.12
N LEU A 417 11.27 -21.02 -0.72
CA LEU A 417 11.84 -20.07 -1.66
C LEU A 417 12.93 -20.73 -2.51
N LEU A 418 13.88 -21.47 -1.92
CA LEU A 418 14.94 -22.16 -2.65
C LEU A 418 14.37 -23.20 -3.63
N LEU A 419 13.37 -23.97 -3.22
CA LEU A 419 12.67 -24.91 -4.12
C LEU A 419 11.99 -24.19 -5.29
N THR A 420 11.39 -23.02 -5.06
CA THR A 420 10.84 -22.18 -6.12
C THR A 420 11.95 -21.59 -7.01
N ILE A 421 13.09 -21.23 -6.43
CA ILE A 421 14.26 -20.77 -7.17
C ILE A 421 14.77 -21.89 -8.09
N ARG A 422 14.68 -23.18 -7.74
CA ARG A 422 15.00 -24.28 -8.67
C ARG A 422 14.28 -24.13 -10.01
N ILE A 423 12.97 -23.95 -9.96
CA ILE A 423 12.13 -23.79 -11.15
C ILE A 423 12.46 -22.47 -11.86
N THR A 424 12.37 -21.36 -11.13
CA THR A 424 12.45 -20.03 -11.72
C THR A 424 13.83 -19.70 -12.27
N PHE A 425 14.91 -20.15 -11.63
CA PHE A 425 16.28 -20.02 -12.12
C PHE A 425 16.52 -20.82 -13.40
N LEU A 426 16.07 -22.09 -13.45
CA LEU A 426 16.22 -22.91 -14.66
C LEU A 426 15.47 -22.28 -15.85
N GLN A 427 14.23 -21.82 -15.63
CA GLN A 427 13.46 -21.10 -16.65
C GLN A 427 14.14 -19.79 -17.09
N ASP A 428 14.50 -18.93 -16.14
CA ASP A 428 15.07 -17.61 -16.42
C ASP A 428 16.49 -17.72 -17.03
N SER A 429 17.24 -18.77 -16.70
CA SER A 429 18.59 -19.00 -17.22
C SER A 429 18.63 -19.13 -18.74
N VAL A 430 17.59 -19.67 -19.37
CA VAL A 430 17.50 -19.83 -20.83
C VAL A 430 17.61 -18.47 -21.54
N PHE A 431 16.84 -17.50 -21.07
CA PHE A 431 16.81 -16.15 -21.64
C PHE A 431 17.99 -15.30 -21.16
N MET A 432 18.45 -15.51 -19.92
CA MET A 432 19.64 -14.83 -19.41
C MET A 432 20.91 -15.28 -20.15
N GLN A 433 20.99 -16.54 -20.59
CA GLN A 433 22.08 -17.05 -21.44
C GLN A 433 22.13 -16.35 -22.80
N GLN A 434 20.98 -16.00 -23.39
CA GLN A 434 20.95 -15.26 -24.65
C GLN A 434 21.50 -13.84 -24.49
N LYS A 435 21.22 -13.19 -23.35
CA LYS A 435 21.71 -11.84 -23.06
C LYS A 435 23.20 -11.81 -22.66
N PHE A 436 23.65 -12.80 -21.90
CA PHE A 436 25.02 -12.85 -21.37
C PHE A 436 25.70 -14.21 -21.65
N PRO A 437 25.92 -14.58 -22.92
CA PRO A 437 26.37 -15.92 -23.29
C PRO A 437 27.78 -16.25 -22.80
N THR A 438 28.62 -15.23 -22.57
CA THR A 438 30.03 -15.41 -22.19
C THR A 438 30.25 -15.54 -20.67
N HIS A 439 29.18 -15.57 -19.87
CA HIS A 439 29.31 -15.66 -18.42
C HIS A 439 29.76 -17.06 -17.98
N PRO A 440 30.76 -17.20 -17.08
CA PRO A 440 31.32 -18.50 -16.69
C PRO A 440 30.33 -19.47 -16.06
N ILE A 441 29.27 -18.97 -15.42
CA ILE A 441 28.23 -19.79 -14.78
C ILE A 441 27.61 -20.81 -15.76
N TRP A 442 27.50 -20.47 -17.05
CA TRP A 442 26.91 -21.34 -18.07
C TRP A 442 27.82 -22.51 -18.48
N LYS A 443 29.08 -22.53 -18.04
CA LYS A 443 30.00 -23.65 -18.26
C LYS A 443 29.79 -24.81 -17.30
N HIS A 444 28.98 -24.62 -16.26
CA HIS A 444 28.69 -25.66 -15.28
C HIS A 444 27.88 -26.80 -15.91
N ASP A 445 28.16 -28.05 -15.51
CA ASP A 445 27.59 -29.28 -16.10
C ASP A 445 26.05 -29.29 -16.14
N LEU A 446 25.41 -28.68 -15.13
CA LEU A 446 23.96 -28.46 -15.08
C LEU A 446 23.38 -27.89 -16.40
N PHE A 447 24.10 -26.99 -17.07
CA PHE A 447 23.64 -26.33 -18.29
C PHE A 447 23.95 -27.14 -19.57
N GLN A 448 24.71 -28.22 -19.45
CA GLN A 448 24.96 -29.20 -20.50
C GLN A 448 24.06 -30.44 -20.36
N ASP A 449 23.27 -30.50 -19.30
CA ASP A 449 22.38 -31.62 -19.02
C ASP A 449 21.27 -31.75 -20.08
N GLU A 450 21.00 -32.98 -20.53
CA GLU A 450 20.00 -33.24 -21.57
C GLU A 450 18.58 -32.77 -21.17
N GLU A 451 18.21 -32.91 -19.89
CA GLU A 451 16.92 -32.40 -19.41
C GLU A 451 16.87 -30.86 -19.47
N TYR A 452 17.99 -30.19 -19.19
CA TYR A 452 18.09 -28.73 -19.33
C TYR A 452 18.03 -28.28 -20.79
N LEU A 453 18.75 -28.97 -21.68
CA LEU A 453 18.74 -28.67 -23.12
C LEU A 453 17.35 -28.91 -23.73
N SER A 454 16.60 -29.90 -23.24
CA SER A 454 15.19 -30.12 -23.59
C SER A 454 14.30 -28.95 -23.15
N LEU A 455 14.40 -28.55 -21.87
CA LEU A 455 13.69 -27.38 -21.32
C LEU A 455 13.99 -26.11 -22.13
N LYS A 456 15.26 -25.87 -22.46
CA LYS A 456 15.73 -24.74 -23.26
C LYS A 456 15.06 -24.71 -24.63
N ARG A 457 15.00 -25.85 -25.33
CA ARG A 457 14.32 -25.95 -26.64
C ARG A 457 12.83 -25.63 -26.52
N GLN A 458 12.14 -26.19 -25.53
CA GLN A 458 10.70 -26.00 -25.33
C GLN A 458 10.33 -24.54 -25.00
N LEU A 459 11.07 -23.90 -24.10
CA LEU A 459 10.83 -22.50 -23.71
C LEU A 459 11.09 -21.54 -24.86
N LEU A 460 12.16 -21.74 -25.64
CA LEU A 460 12.46 -20.90 -26.80
C LEU A 460 11.40 -21.06 -27.91
N ALA A 461 10.94 -22.28 -28.16
CA ALA A 461 9.86 -22.52 -29.13
C ALA A 461 8.54 -21.87 -28.69
N SER A 462 8.19 -21.96 -27.41
CA SER A 462 6.97 -21.36 -26.85
C SER A 462 7.02 -19.83 -26.91
N SER A 463 8.17 -19.23 -26.60
CA SER A 463 8.38 -17.78 -26.68
C SER A 463 8.21 -17.25 -28.10
N GLN A 464 8.76 -17.95 -29.10
CA GLN A 464 8.62 -17.57 -30.51
C GLN A 464 7.17 -17.71 -31.01
N ALA A 465 6.44 -18.72 -30.53
CA ALA A 465 5.04 -18.92 -30.88
C ALA A 465 4.14 -17.80 -30.31
N GLU A 466 4.39 -17.34 -29.08
CA GLU A 466 3.64 -16.24 -28.45
C GLU A 466 3.90 -14.89 -29.14
N GLU A 467 5.16 -14.55 -29.45
CA GLU A 467 5.48 -13.30 -30.20
C GLU A 467 4.75 -13.24 -31.54
N ASN A 468 4.67 -14.38 -32.24
CA ASN A 468 3.93 -14.49 -33.49
C ASN A 468 2.41 -14.36 -33.28
N GLN A 469 1.85 -14.96 -32.24
CA GLN A 469 0.41 -14.91 -31.94
C GLN A 469 -0.06 -13.53 -31.49
N GLU A 470 0.71 -12.82 -30.65
CA GLU A 470 0.40 -11.45 -30.23
C GLU A 470 0.48 -10.47 -31.40
N SER A 471 1.49 -10.62 -32.27
CA SER A 471 1.61 -9.83 -33.51
C SER A 471 0.39 -10.04 -34.44
N ILE A 472 -0.07 -11.28 -34.60
CA ILE A 472 -1.26 -11.63 -35.39
C ILE A 472 -2.56 -11.11 -34.74
N MET A 473 -2.69 -11.18 -33.41
CA MET A 473 -3.86 -10.67 -32.67
C MET A 473 -3.94 -9.13 -32.71
N LEU A 474 -2.81 -8.42 -32.54
CA LEU A 474 -2.77 -6.97 -32.64
C LEU A 474 -3.19 -6.50 -34.04
N GLN A 475 -2.70 -7.14 -35.11
CA GLN A 475 -3.12 -6.82 -36.49
C GLN A 475 -4.63 -7.05 -36.74
N ARG A 476 -5.26 -8.00 -36.06
CA ARG A 476 -6.70 -8.30 -36.19
C ARG A 476 -7.60 -7.40 -35.36
N VAL A 477 -7.12 -6.87 -34.23
CA VAL A 477 -7.92 -6.08 -33.29
C VAL A 477 -7.91 -4.59 -33.65
N ILE A 478 -6.84 -4.07 -34.25
CA ILE A 478 -6.74 -2.65 -34.65
C ILE A 478 -7.94 -2.19 -35.50
N PRO A 479 -8.38 -2.91 -36.57
CA PRO A 479 -9.52 -2.48 -37.38
C PRO A 479 -10.88 -2.51 -36.62
N LEU A 480 -10.99 -3.36 -35.59
CA LEU A 480 -12.21 -3.45 -34.77
C LEU A 480 -12.30 -2.31 -33.75
N VAL A 481 -11.15 -1.87 -33.24
CA VAL A 481 -11.06 -0.70 -32.35
C VAL A 481 -11.33 0.58 -33.14
N GLU A 482 -10.77 0.72 -34.35
CA GLU A 482 -11.06 1.85 -35.25
C GLU A 482 -12.55 1.96 -35.57
N ARG A 483 -13.23 0.85 -35.90
CA ARG A 483 -14.69 0.85 -36.12
C ARG A 483 -15.49 1.23 -34.88
N LYS A 484 -15.08 0.76 -33.68
CA LYS A 484 -15.80 1.14 -32.45
C LYS A 484 -15.61 2.60 -32.09
N LEU A 485 -14.43 3.16 -32.34
CA LEU A 485 -14.16 4.58 -32.12
C LEU A 485 -14.99 5.45 -33.08
N ALA A 486 -15.05 5.09 -34.37
CA ALA A 486 -15.90 5.78 -35.35
C ALA A 486 -17.39 5.76 -34.95
N ASN A 487 -17.91 4.61 -34.51
CA ASN A 487 -19.31 4.49 -34.07
C ASN A 487 -19.62 5.33 -32.80
N ILE A 488 -18.64 5.51 -31.91
CA ILE A 488 -18.80 6.38 -30.73
C ILE A 488 -18.80 7.85 -31.14
N GLU A 489 -17.95 8.23 -32.10
CA GLU A 489 -17.92 9.58 -32.66
C GLU A 489 -19.25 9.94 -33.33
N ASP A 490 -19.82 9.04 -34.15
CA ASP A 490 -21.13 9.22 -34.78
C ASP A 490 -22.29 9.29 -33.77
N SER A 491 -22.28 8.43 -32.75
CA SER A 491 -23.30 8.40 -31.70
C SER A 491 -23.25 9.64 -30.81
N THR A 492 -22.06 10.19 -30.56
CA THR A 492 -21.90 11.41 -29.77
C THR A 492 -22.31 12.64 -30.59
N GLY A 493 -21.93 12.70 -31.87
CA GLY A 493 -22.40 13.75 -32.79
C GLY A 493 -23.92 13.84 -32.86
N SER A 494 -24.59 12.70 -33.05
CA SER A 494 -26.06 12.62 -33.09
C SER A 494 -26.74 13.09 -31.79
N ALA A 495 -26.14 12.80 -30.64
CA ALA A 495 -26.65 13.24 -29.34
C ALA A 495 -26.50 14.76 -29.12
N TYR A 496 -25.39 15.35 -29.60
CA TYR A 496 -25.19 16.81 -29.55
C TYR A 496 -26.19 17.56 -30.44
N GLU A 497 -26.52 16.99 -31.60
CA GLU A 497 -27.47 17.60 -32.54
C GLU A 497 -28.91 17.57 -32.00
N ALA A 498 -29.31 16.46 -31.36
CA ALA A 498 -30.59 16.37 -30.65
C ALA A 498 -30.69 17.36 -29.47
N LEU A 499 -29.59 17.56 -28.72
CA LEU A 499 -29.54 18.53 -27.63
C LEU A 499 -29.63 19.97 -28.15
N ALA A 500 -28.96 20.29 -29.26
CA ALA A 500 -29.04 21.60 -29.90
C ALA A 500 -30.47 21.95 -30.33
N GLN A 501 -31.22 20.97 -30.88
CA GLN A 501 -32.63 21.14 -31.24
C GLN A 501 -33.54 21.37 -30.03
N GLN A 502 -33.31 20.66 -28.91
CA GLN A 502 -34.07 20.90 -27.68
C GLN A 502 -33.81 22.29 -27.09
N ILE A 503 -32.56 22.76 -27.11
CA ILE A 503 -32.19 24.10 -26.63
C ILE A 503 -32.84 25.18 -27.50
N ALA A 504 -32.84 25.02 -28.82
CA ALA A 504 -33.50 25.95 -29.74
C ALA A 504 -35.01 26.06 -29.46
N SER A 505 -35.70 24.94 -29.23
CA SER A 505 -37.13 24.92 -28.88
C SER A 505 -37.44 25.61 -27.54
N VAL A 506 -36.56 25.47 -26.54
CA VAL A 506 -36.73 26.14 -25.24
C VAL A 506 -36.54 27.66 -25.37
N LEU A 507 -35.56 28.10 -26.16
CA LEU A 507 -35.34 29.53 -26.41
C LEU A 507 -36.52 30.17 -27.16
N GLU A 508 -37.14 29.45 -28.09
CA GLU A 508 -38.34 29.90 -28.81
C GLU A 508 -39.53 30.07 -27.85
N LYS A 509 -39.79 29.08 -26.98
CA LYS A 509 -40.85 29.16 -25.96
C LYS A 509 -40.64 30.31 -24.97
N ILE A 510 -39.39 30.59 -24.58
CA ILE A 510 -39.05 31.73 -23.71
C ILE A 510 -39.25 33.06 -24.46
N SER A 511 -38.89 33.10 -25.76
CA SER A 511 -39.13 34.26 -26.62
C SER A 511 -40.62 34.58 -26.75
N ASP A 512 -41.47 33.57 -26.95
CA ASP A 512 -42.93 33.75 -27.07
C ASP A 512 -43.58 34.29 -25.79
N ILE A 513 -43.06 33.90 -24.62
CA ILE A 513 -43.49 34.44 -23.32
C ILE A 513 -43.03 35.90 -23.15
N SER A 514 -41.78 36.21 -23.51
CA SER A 514 -41.22 37.56 -23.32
C SER A 514 -41.74 38.61 -24.32
N THR A 515 -42.19 38.18 -25.50
CA THR A 515 -42.78 39.05 -26.53
C THR A 515 -44.30 39.21 -26.42
N GLY A 516 -44.93 38.55 -25.44
CA GLY A 516 -46.37 38.67 -25.14
C GLY A 516 -47.30 37.89 -26.09
N ARG A 517 -46.77 36.89 -26.82
CA ARG A 517 -47.57 36.06 -27.74
C ARG A 517 -48.31 34.90 -27.07
N ALA A 518 -47.98 34.57 -25.81
CA ALA A 518 -48.67 33.55 -25.02
C ALA A 518 -48.96 34.06 -23.59
N PRO A 519 -50.24 34.16 -23.15
CA PRO A 519 -50.57 34.60 -21.80
C PRO A 519 -50.40 33.48 -20.76
N LEU A 520 -49.88 33.82 -19.57
CA LEU A 520 -49.79 32.93 -18.40
C LEU A 520 -51.07 33.01 -17.57
N GLN A 521 -51.75 31.88 -17.33
CA GLN A 521 -52.88 31.82 -16.39
C GLN A 521 -52.43 31.27 -15.03
N ILE A 522 -52.89 31.90 -13.96
CA ILE A 522 -52.63 31.52 -12.57
C ILE A 522 -53.98 31.17 -11.93
N ASN A 523 -54.18 29.89 -11.60
CA ASN A 523 -55.36 29.40 -10.88
C ASN A 523 -55.06 29.31 -9.38
N ILE A 524 -55.98 29.80 -8.57
CA ILE A 524 -55.89 29.78 -7.11
C ILE A 524 -57.12 29.01 -6.58
N GLU A 525 -56.91 27.84 -5.99
CA GLU A 525 -58.00 27.02 -5.43
C GLU A 525 -58.07 27.16 -3.90
N TRP A 526 -59.30 27.30 -3.39
CA TRP A 526 -59.64 27.41 -1.97
C TRP A 526 -60.52 26.22 -1.55
N PRO A 527 -60.08 25.33 -0.64
CA PRO A 527 -60.93 24.25 -0.12
C PRO A 527 -61.93 24.76 0.94
N GLN A 528 -63.18 24.28 0.91
CA GLN A 528 -64.21 24.60 1.94
C GLN A 528 -64.22 23.55 3.07
N GLY A 529 -64.18 23.99 4.33
CA GLY A 529 -64.54 23.21 5.53
C GLY A 529 -63.51 23.19 6.68
N GLU A 530 -63.74 24.07 7.66
CA GLU A 530 -63.10 24.23 8.99
C GLU A 530 -61.64 24.75 9.09
N SER A 531 -61.43 25.54 10.16
CA SER A 531 -60.62 26.75 10.23
C SER A 531 -59.09 26.59 10.18
N ASN A 532 -58.46 27.48 9.39
CA ASN A 532 -57.04 27.69 9.11
C ASN A 532 -56.34 26.63 8.24
N CYS A 533 -56.23 26.88 6.92
CA CYS A 533 -54.98 26.80 6.13
C CYS A 533 -55.16 27.30 4.67
N GLN A 534 -54.05 27.74 4.06
CA GLN A 534 -53.93 28.63 2.89
C GLN A 534 -54.31 28.03 1.50
N PRO A 535 -54.62 28.90 0.50
CA PRO A 535 -54.86 28.48 -0.88
C PRO A 535 -53.58 28.03 -1.61
N LEU A 536 -53.73 27.07 -2.53
CA LEU A 536 -52.69 26.63 -3.45
C LEU A 536 -52.78 27.43 -4.76
N ILE A 537 -51.67 28.03 -5.18
CA ILE A 537 -51.54 28.74 -6.45
C ILE A 537 -50.86 27.81 -7.48
N LEU A 538 -51.53 27.50 -8.59
CA LEU A 538 -50.98 26.76 -9.72
C LEU A 538 -50.90 27.67 -10.95
N THR A 539 -49.73 27.81 -11.57
CA THR A 539 -49.55 28.58 -12.82
C THR A 539 -49.41 27.62 -13.99
N THR A 540 -50.17 27.80 -15.08
CA THR A 540 -50.06 26.97 -16.28
C THR A 540 -50.23 27.84 -17.54
N ALA A 541 -49.38 27.61 -18.54
CA ALA A 541 -49.51 28.23 -19.86
C ALA A 541 -50.45 27.37 -20.74
N VAL A 542 -51.44 28.00 -21.38
CA VAL A 542 -52.39 27.30 -22.28
C VAL A 542 -52.02 27.62 -23.73
N THR A 543 -51.61 26.59 -24.48
CA THR A 543 -51.39 26.70 -25.93
C THR A 543 -52.67 26.32 -26.66
N MET A 544 -53.22 27.24 -27.45
CA MET A 544 -54.37 27.00 -28.34
C MET A 544 -53.89 26.55 -29.73
N SER A 545 -54.74 25.74 -30.39
CA SER A 545 -54.77 25.43 -31.84
C SER A 545 -53.76 24.38 -32.34
N ASN A 546 -54.03 23.59 -33.38
CA ASN A 546 -55.23 23.26 -34.15
C ASN A 546 -54.92 21.98 -34.96
N THR A 547 -55.93 21.14 -35.15
CA THR A 547 -55.94 19.96 -36.02
C THR A 547 -55.86 20.38 -37.50
N THR A 548 -54.98 19.80 -38.32
CA THR A 548 -55.32 19.41 -39.72
C THR A 548 -54.38 18.32 -40.24
N GLN A 549 -55.01 17.38 -40.95
CA GLN A 549 -54.55 16.09 -41.47
C GLN A 549 -53.77 16.19 -42.80
N GLN A 550 -53.05 15.10 -43.14
CA GLN A 550 -53.14 14.28 -44.37
C GLN A 550 -51.74 13.70 -44.69
N ASN A 551 -51.53 12.38 -44.53
CA ASN A 551 -51.91 11.23 -45.38
C ASN A 551 -50.79 10.85 -46.36
N THR A 552 -50.30 9.61 -46.25
CA THR A 552 -50.37 8.50 -47.24
C THR A 552 -49.37 7.40 -46.83
N THR A 553 -49.86 6.26 -46.31
CA THR A 553 -49.97 4.92 -46.96
C THR A 553 -48.61 4.26 -47.20
N GLU A 554 -48.32 3.03 -46.80
CA GLU A 554 -49.02 1.74 -47.00
C GLU A 554 -48.57 0.76 -45.88
N SER A 555 -49.46 0.16 -45.09
CA SER A 555 -50.35 -1.00 -45.32
C SER A 555 -49.79 -2.33 -44.81
N ASN A 556 -50.57 -2.91 -43.88
CA ASN A 556 -50.88 -4.33 -43.67
C ASN A 556 -50.09 -5.15 -42.62
N ASN A 557 -50.60 -5.09 -41.37
CA ASN A 557 -51.40 -6.12 -40.67
C ASN A 557 -51.03 -7.61 -40.86
N VAL A 558 -50.74 -8.47 -39.84
CA VAL A 558 -51.55 -8.97 -38.67
C VAL A 558 -51.45 -10.53 -38.70
N PRO A 559 -51.78 -11.35 -37.66
CA PRO A 559 -51.51 -11.37 -36.21
C PRO A 559 -50.75 -12.71 -35.84
N THR A 560 -50.42 -13.13 -34.61
CA THR A 560 -51.30 -13.67 -33.55
C THR A 560 -50.40 -14.25 -32.44
N ASP A 561 -50.62 -13.80 -31.18
CA ASP A 561 -50.66 -14.47 -29.85
C ASP A 561 -49.84 -15.76 -29.53
N PRO A 562 -49.68 -16.19 -28.25
CA PRO A 562 -49.60 -15.47 -26.96
C PRO A 562 -48.35 -15.88 -26.14
N SER A 563 -48.19 -15.20 -25.00
CA SER A 563 -47.64 -15.72 -23.75
C SER A 563 -46.13 -15.62 -23.45
N VAL A 564 -45.91 -15.21 -22.20
CA VAL A 564 -44.66 -15.13 -21.43
C VAL A 564 -43.76 -13.95 -21.75
N SER A 565 -44.23 -12.77 -21.33
CA SER A 565 -43.36 -11.67 -20.92
C SER A 565 -42.39 -12.15 -19.83
N ARG A 566 -41.15 -12.42 -20.20
CA ARG A 566 -40.03 -12.43 -19.26
C ARG A 566 -39.45 -11.00 -19.24
N PRO A 567 -39.34 -10.32 -18.08
CA PRO A 567 -38.94 -8.92 -18.05
C PRO A 567 -37.47 -8.74 -18.41
N PRO A 568 -37.09 -7.56 -18.93
CA PRO A 568 -35.71 -7.21 -19.25
C PRO A 568 -34.89 -7.14 -17.95
N SER A 569 -33.65 -7.63 -18.01
CA SER A 569 -32.72 -7.69 -16.88
C SER A 569 -32.39 -6.31 -16.30
N SER A 570 -33.20 -5.84 -15.36
CA SER A 570 -32.86 -4.78 -14.42
C SER A 570 -32.03 -5.37 -13.28
N THR A 571 -30.79 -4.92 -13.15
CA THR A 571 -29.92 -5.29 -12.02
C THR A 571 -30.59 -4.85 -10.71
N PHE A 572 -31.07 -5.82 -9.92
CA PHE A 572 -31.70 -5.56 -8.62
C PHE A 572 -30.73 -4.76 -7.72
N ARG A 573 -31.17 -3.62 -7.19
CA ARG A 573 -30.36 -2.69 -6.42
C ARG A 573 -31.04 -2.38 -5.08
N LEU A 574 -30.28 -2.42 -3.99
CA LEU A 574 -30.80 -2.02 -2.67
C LEU A 574 -31.17 -0.54 -2.67
N SER A 575 -32.31 -0.19 -2.07
CA SER A 575 -32.81 1.18 -2.02
C SER A 575 -31.92 2.05 -1.13
N THR A 576 -31.44 3.18 -1.64
CA THR A 576 -30.61 4.13 -0.87
C THR A 576 -31.43 5.01 0.08
N GLY A 577 -32.76 4.99 -0.01
CA GLY A 577 -33.69 5.82 0.78
C GLY A 577 -34.21 5.18 2.06
N VAL A 578 -33.66 4.05 2.49
CA VAL A 578 -34.07 3.35 3.73
C VAL A 578 -33.25 3.83 4.92
N TYR A 579 -33.91 4.48 5.89
CA TYR A 579 -33.28 5.08 7.07
C TYR A 579 -33.81 4.58 8.41
N THR A 580 -34.88 3.77 8.41
CA THR A 580 -35.49 3.18 9.61
C THR A 580 -35.26 1.67 9.64
N VAL A 581 -35.30 1.06 10.83
CA VAL A 581 -35.20 -0.40 10.98
C VAL A 581 -36.46 -1.09 10.43
N THR A 582 -37.61 -0.43 10.51
CA THR A 582 -38.89 -0.92 9.97
C THR A 582 -38.91 -0.97 8.45
N ASP A 583 -38.44 0.07 7.76
CA ASP A 583 -38.35 0.08 6.29
C ASP A 583 -37.29 -0.90 5.78
N LEU A 584 -36.23 -1.10 6.57
CA LEU A 584 -35.21 -2.10 6.30
C LEU A 584 -35.79 -3.51 6.37
N TYR A 585 -36.60 -3.81 7.38
CA TYR A 585 -37.28 -5.11 7.50
C TYR A 585 -38.28 -5.33 6.36
N ARG A 586 -39.04 -4.29 5.98
CA ARG A 586 -39.96 -4.33 4.84
C ARG A 586 -39.22 -4.59 3.52
N GLU A 587 -38.12 -3.92 3.24
CA GLU A 587 -37.26 -4.23 2.07
C GLU A 587 -36.78 -5.68 2.09
N TRP A 588 -36.50 -6.20 3.29
CA TRP A 588 -35.94 -7.53 3.47
C TRP A 588 -36.95 -8.65 3.22
N LYS A 589 -38.18 -8.50 3.74
CA LYS A 589 -39.24 -9.52 3.72
C LYS A 589 -40.29 -9.32 2.62
N GLU A 590 -40.73 -8.09 2.40
CA GLU A 590 -41.85 -7.76 1.50
C GLU A 590 -41.38 -7.16 0.16
N GLY A 591 -40.29 -6.41 0.16
CA GLY A 591 -39.81 -5.61 -0.99
C GLY A 591 -40.25 -4.14 -0.93
N LEU A 592 -39.63 -3.29 -1.75
CA LEU A 592 -39.92 -1.84 -1.81
C LEU A 592 -39.94 -1.32 -3.25
N GLY A 593 -40.88 -0.41 -3.54
CA GLY A 593 -40.93 0.33 -4.81
C GLY A 593 -41.13 -0.54 -6.06
N GLY A 594 -41.91 -1.62 -5.95
CA GLY A 594 -42.17 -2.57 -7.04
C GLY A 594 -41.07 -3.63 -7.26
N ASN A 595 -40.01 -3.62 -6.45
CA ASN A 595 -38.97 -4.66 -6.45
C ASN A 595 -39.34 -5.83 -5.52
N CYS A 596 -38.88 -7.03 -5.84
CA CYS A 596 -39.02 -8.22 -4.99
C CYS A 596 -38.22 -8.09 -3.67
N SER A 597 -38.52 -8.93 -2.69
CA SER A 597 -37.82 -8.89 -1.41
C SER A 597 -36.35 -9.35 -1.51
N VAL A 598 -35.51 -8.86 -0.61
CA VAL A 598 -34.10 -9.30 -0.53
C VAL A 598 -34.01 -10.79 -0.21
N GLU A 599 -34.92 -11.32 0.59
CA GLU A 599 -34.99 -12.76 0.89
C GLU A 599 -35.32 -13.58 -0.37
N PHE A 600 -36.27 -13.13 -1.20
CA PHE A 600 -36.56 -13.76 -2.49
C PHE A 600 -35.33 -13.77 -3.41
N MET A 601 -34.59 -12.65 -3.46
CA MET A 601 -33.37 -12.53 -4.27
C MET A 601 -32.23 -13.42 -3.75
N ASN A 602 -32.09 -13.57 -2.44
CA ASN A 602 -31.08 -14.45 -1.85
C ASN A 602 -31.31 -15.93 -2.17
N THR A 603 -32.58 -16.34 -2.22
CA THR A 603 -32.97 -17.73 -2.53
C THR A 603 -32.87 -18.03 -4.03
N ASN A 604 -33.35 -17.12 -4.89
CA ASN A 604 -33.46 -17.39 -6.33
C ASN A 604 -32.23 -16.94 -7.14
N HIS A 605 -31.39 -16.03 -6.61
CA HIS A 605 -30.24 -15.47 -7.32
C HIS A 605 -29.00 -15.30 -6.41
N PRO A 606 -28.31 -16.39 -6.03
CA PRO A 606 -27.14 -16.31 -5.15
C PRO A 606 -26.04 -15.39 -5.71
N GLY A 607 -25.58 -14.44 -4.90
CA GLY A 607 -24.50 -13.52 -5.28
C GLY A 607 -24.93 -12.24 -6.01
N TRP A 608 -26.23 -11.98 -6.14
CA TRP A 608 -26.78 -10.75 -6.75
C TRP A 608 -26.23 -9.45 -6.11
N TYR A 609 -25.87 -9.49 -4.82
CA TYR A 609 -25.39 -8.34 -4.05
C TYR A 609 -23.87 -8.09 -4.17
N SER A 610 -23.15 -8.75 -5.08
CA SER A 610 -21.68 -8.67 -5.20
C SER A 610 -21.15 -7.24 -5.39
N SER A 611 -21.83 -6.42 -6.20
CA SER A 611 -21.51 -5.00 -6.42
C SER A 611 -21.84 -4.09 -5.24
N GLN A 612 -22.64 -4.56 -4.28
CA GLN A 612 -23.10 -3.80 -3.10
C GLN A 612 -22.82 -4.55 -1.79
N LYS A 613 -21.80 -5.41 -1.77
CA LYS A 613 -21.54 -6.36 -0.69
C LYS A 613 -21.45 -5.70 0.69
N SER A 614 -20.74 -4.58 0.81
CA SER A 614 -20.60 -3.86 2.07
C SER A 614 -21.93 -3.28 2.58
N PHE A 615 -22.79 -2.82 1.67
CA PHE A 615 -24.10 -2.24 2.01
C PHE A 615 -25.10 -3.33 2.40
N TYR A 616 -25.11 -4.44 1.65
CA TYR A 616 -25.89 -5.64 1.96
C TYR A 616 -25.52 -6.24 3.33
N MET A 617 -24.22 -6.41 3.63
CA MET A 617 -23.78 -7.02 4.89
C MET A 617 -24.15 -6.17 6.11
N ARG A 618 -24.10 -4.84 6.02
CA ARG A 618 -24.54 -3.94 7.10
C ARG A 618 -26.03 -4.09 7.39
N ARG A 619 -26.85 -4.16 6.33
CA ARG A 619 -28.30 -4.35 6.40
C ARG A 619 -28.68 -5.72 6.98
N ARG A 620 -28.03 -6.78 6.50
CA ARG A 620 -28.21 -8.14 7.01
C ARG A 620 -27.92 -8.24 8.50
N LYS A 621 -26.89 -7.53 8.98
CA LYS A 621 -26.49 -7.57 10.39
C LYS A 621 -27.59 -7.00 11.30
N ASN A 622 -28.22 -5.89 10.93
CA ASN A 622 -29.35 -5.33 11.69
C ASN A 622 -30.54 -6.29 11.75
N ILE A 623 -30.90 -6.92 10.62
CA ILE A 623 -32.02 -7.88 10.56
C ILE A 623 -31.72 -9.12 11.40
N LYS A 624 -30.53 -9.71 11.24
CA LYS A 624 -30.10 -10.89 12.00
C LYS A 624 -30.12 -10.66 13.51
N THR A 625 -29.68 -9.48 13.97
CA THR A 625 -29.74 -9.14 15.40
C THR A 625 -31.18 -8.99 15.91
N CYS A 626 -32.10 -8.51 15.09
CA CYS A 626 -33.53 -8.47 15.47
C CYS A 626 -34.14 -9.88 15.53
N GLU A 627 -33.78 -10.77 14.61
CA GLU A 627 -34.21 -12.18 14.59
C GLU A 627 -33.65 -12.95 15.81
N GLU A 628 -32.37 -12.75 16.14
CA GLU A 628 -31.73 -13.36 17.31
C GLU A 628 -32.36 -12.89 18.63
N TYR A 629 -32.67 -11.59 18.74
CA TYR A 629 -33.35 -11.03 19.92
C TYR A 629 -34.79 -11.52 20.05
N ALA A 630 -35.53 -11.60 18.93
CA ALA A 630 -36.88 -12.16 18.90
C ALA A 630 -36.89 -13.62 19.39
N ALA A 631 -35.92 -14.42 18.94
CA ALA A 631 -35.77 -15.81 19.36
C ALA A 631 -35.36 -15.96 20.83
N SER A 632 -34.52 -15.06 21.37
CA SER A 632 -34.07 -15.15 22.76
C SER A 632 -35.11 -14.70 23.78
N GLU A 633 -35.89 -13.68 23.45
CA GLU A 633 -36.90 -13.10 24.36
C GLU A 633 -38.32 -13.65 24.15
N GLY A 634 -38.52 -14.50 23.12
CA GLY A 634 -39.83 -15.06 22.78
C GLY A 634 -40.79 -14.06 22.13
N TRP A 635 -40.26 -13.06 21.42
CA TRP A 635 -41.05 -12.01 20.75
C TRP A 635 -41.25 -12.34 19.27
N SER A 636 -42.25 -11.75 18.63
CA SER A 636 -42.30 -11.75 17.17
C SER A 636 -41.17 -10.91 16.59
N VAL A 637 -40.68 -11.26 15.40
CA VAL A 637 -39.60 -10.52 14.73
C VAL A 637 -40.05 -9.08 14.44
N GLU A 638 -41.32 -8.87 14.12
CA GLU A 638 -41.95 -7.56 13.92
C GLU A 638 -41.95 -6.72 15.20
N ASP A 639 -42.20 -7.31 16.37
CA ASP A 639 -42.16 -6.61 17.65
C ASP A 639 -40.72 -6.27 18.06
N ALA A 640 -39.76 -7.16 17.78
CA ALA A 640 -38.33 -6.90 17.97
C ALA A 640 -37.85 -5.74 17.07
N VAL A 641 -38.28 -5.70 15.81
CA VAL A 641 -37.97 -4.61 14.87
C VAL A 641 -38.58 -3.27 15.33
N ARG A 642 -39.85 -3.26 15.79
CA ARG A 642 -40.49 -2.05 16.35
C ARG A 642 -39.76 -1.56 17.61
N ARG A 643 -39.30 -2.47 18.46
CA ARG A 643 -38.50 -2.15 19.65
C ARG A 643 -37.13 -1.57 19.27
N ALA A 644 -36.43 -2.16 18.30
CA ALA A 644 -35.15 -1.65 17.80
C ALA A 644 -35.29 -0.23 17.22
N GLU A 645 -36.35 0.04 16.47
CA GLU A 645 -36.62 1.37 15.92
C GLU A 645 -36.93 2.39 17.03
N THR A 646 -37.71 2.01 18.03
CA THR A 646 -38.01 2.87 19.20
C THR A 646 -36.73 3.25 19.94
N LEU A 647 -35.82 2.29 20.17
CA LEU A 647 -34.51 2.54 20.81
C LEU A 647 -33.59 3.38 19.94
N ARG A 648 -33.62 3.20 18.61
CA ARG A 648 -32.88 4.03 17.65
C ARG A 648 -33.29 5.50 17.73
N ILE A 649 -34.60 5.76 17.74
CA ILE A 649 -35.18 7.11 17.84
C ILE A 649 -34.85 7.72 19.20
N ARG A 650 -35.12 6.99 20.30
CA ARG A 650 -34.85 7.45 21.68
C ARG A 650 -33.40 7.87 21.87
N ASN A 651 -32.46 7.09 21.34
CA ASN A 651 -31.03 7.34 21.47
C ASN A 651 -30.43 8.20 20.34
N LYS A 652 -31.27 8.76 19.45
CA LYS A 652 -30.89 9.60 18.30
C LYS A 652 -29.76 8.98 17.45
N LYS A 653 -29.88 7.69 17.13
CA LYS A 653 -28.86 6.95 16.37
C LYS A 653 -29.26 6.76 14.91
N SER A 654 -28.25 6.67 14.02
CA SER A 654 -28.47 6.33 12.62
C SER A 654 -28.53 4.82 12.39
N LEU A 655 -29.15 4.39 11.30
CA LEU A 655 -29.19 2.98 10.91
C LEU A 655 -27.78 2.39 10.65
N ASP A 656 -26.86 3.21 10.14
CA ASP A 656 -25.44 2.83 9.96
C ASP A 656 -24.74 2.64 11.31
N TYR A 657 -25.04 3.48 12.31
CA TYR A 657 -24.52 3.33 13.67
C TYR A 657 -24.94 1.99 14.28
N LEU A 658 -26.19 1.56 14.10
CA LEU A 658 -26.68 0.27 14.56
C LEU A 658 -25.94 -0.91 13.89
N SER A 659 -25.68 -0.82 12.58
CA SER A 659 -24.96 -1.89 11.87
C SER A 659 -23.52 -2.09 12.38
N LYS A 660 -22.87 -1.00 12.83
CA LYS A 660 -21.52 -1.03 13.40
C LYS A 660 -21.51 -1.48 14.86
N ASN A 661 -22.62 -1.30 15.58
CA ASN A 661 -22.77 -1.59 17.00
C ASN A 661 -24.00 -2.47 17.24
N SER A 662 -24.09 -3.61 16.55
CA SER A 662 -25.23 -4.54 16.60
C SER A 662 -25.58 -4.96 18.03
N ASP A 663 -24.56 -5.17 18.84
CA ASP A 663 -24.69 -5.68 20.21
C ASP A 663 -25.27 -4.60 21.16
N LEU A 664 -25.34 -3.36 20.67
CA LEU A 664 -25.91 -2.20 21.36
C LEU A 664 -27.34 -1.85 20.91
N ILE A 665 -27.93 -2.60 19.96
CA ILE A 665 -29.29 -2.33 19.44
C ILE A 665 -30.33 -2.45 20.57
N PHE A 666 -30.19 -3.47 21.45
CA PHE A 666 -31.16 -3.77 22.52
C PHE A 666 -30.61 -3.59 23.94
N SER A 667 -29.33 -3.23 24.12
CA SER A 667 -28.67 -3.14 25.44
C SER A 667 -28.62 -1.73 26.04
N MET A 668 -29.28 -0.74 25.43
CA MET A 668 -29.46 0.61 25.99
C MET A 668 -30.92 0.84 26.41
N LEU A 669 -31.30 0.24 27.55
CA LEU A 669 -32.53 0.61 28.27
C LEU A 669 -32.33 1.87 29.11
#